data_AF-A0A914YPM7-F1
#
_entry.id   AF-A0A914YPM7-F1
#
_cell.length_a   1.000
_cell.length_b   1.000
_cell.length_c   1.000
_cell.angle_alpha   90.00
_cell.angle_beta   90.00
_cell.angle_gamma   90.00
#
_symmetry.space_group_name_H-M   'P 1'
#
loop_
_entity.id
_entity.type
_entity.pdbx_description
1 polymer ?
#
loop_
_entity_poly.entity_id
_entity_poly.type
_entity_poly.pdbx_seq_one_letter_code
_entity_poly.pdbx_strand_id
1 'polypeptide(L)'
;MVPPRCKGDDYITIVIDKKEHIVNLKQGNISSCGYGLAFQRWYWGNATRDMVATAMIGQPDGTFVIRDASTDGDFTLTLKVRGTDRLIKVICVNGKCGFNVESLEYDSVLHLMDAHRECPLTEYNPDLNVPLTFPLGRLICLGKKSSKLLIDDTYKRMYFALRCHMEGLQADYERIASQFDNLFWRKITLEQSIDARINKIYTCEEVTEIVAKNLQVMANKEQKCAAWVKDAYKRTMKRLNKHIKRYTAVKPLFDIDRGIFQAYLDLVDDALEAMENEVLHAYEVAQDWKQIIADHGGMNADEIEDIADDVGYLVSIEPIKMSDTLLEIALKWDPTCWMSIDSNKDHATNRIMSIADKMPDNSDGVFLIRPSASQDGFFVLSISMGGRVHNCLIEYRAQPPPGEYEAGFAFLETANYFPTLVDFVKFYSKFTLKEHNEMLDTTLKYPAFPGLNATDYVMKSWEAEYLRIWNIIRRDPRVRAGVICYISSIIFHCFCSSIFDLSTTIYYSFFCAAIFALLTGWRYYMFSLQSYFLGFVTFFSVYSVTHSLMDFPLCVNMYIMASFHYFEFFAIGISNPESLSQDSFLLNHSVAYWTAMFAGWGEYLLRNHFYPGTSAIIMFIGIMLCIAGEVFRKLAMWHAGTGFTHLVAFRKNKSHTLVTDGIYSICRHPAYLGFFLFSVGTQVLLSNYICSIAFAYYQKDVPIGLPFINGFTHQQ
;
A
#
# COMPACT_ATOMS: atom_id res chain seq x y z
N MET A 1 -24.16 26.06 22.35
CA MET A 1 -23.61 27.38 21.90
C MET A 1 -22.18 27.15 21.45
N VAL A 2 -21.79 27.80 20.35
CA VAL A 2 -20.50 27.66 19.62
C VAL A 2 -19.28 27.79 20.56
N PRO A 3 -18.18 27.02 20.35
CA PRO A 3 -17.01 26.97 21.24
C PRO A 3 -15.96 28.04 20.90
N PRO A 4 -15.02 28.37 21.82
CA PRO A 4 -13.80 29.06 21.45
C PRO A 4 -12.68 28.09 21.04
N ARG A 5 -11.98 28.47 19.97
CA ARG A 5 -10.76 27.87 19.43
C ARG A 5 -9.54 28.18 20.30
N CYS A 6 -8.60 27.24 20.38
CA CYS A 6 -7.13 27.43 20.39
C CYS A 6 -6.51 26.04 20.07
N LYS A 7 -5.96 25.80 18.88
CA LYS A 7 -4.57 26.02 18.41
C LYS A 7 -3.53 25.15 19.13
N GLY A 8 -3.03 24.18 18.37
CA GLY A 8 -1.93 23.25 18.67
C GLY A 8 -1.64 22.49 17.38
N ASP A 9 -1.01 23.20 16.44
CA ASP A 9 -0.49 22.65 15.18
C ASP A 9 0.68 21.70 15.53
N ASP A 10 0.60 20.44 15.06
CA ASP A 10 1.75 19.57 14.66
C ASP A 10 1.50 18.05 14.71
N TYR A 11 0.30 17.55 15.08
CA TYR A 11 0.00 16.10 15.04
C TYR A 11 -1.27 15.72 14.23
N ILE A 12 -1.68 16.62 13.32
CA ILE A 12 -2.89 16.50 12.49
C ILE A 12 -2.51 15.99 11.09
N THR A 13 -1.91 14.80 10.95
CA THR A 13 -1.64 14.25 9.60
C THR A 13 -2.27 12.88 9.38
N ILE A 14 -2.48 12.08 10.43
CA ILE A 14 -3.11 10.75 10.31
C ILE A 14 -4.64 10.83 10.43
N VAL A 15 -5.19 11.87 11.07
CA VAL A 15 -6.64 12.13 11.17
C VAL A 15 -7.19 12.89 9.94
N ILE A 16 -6.33 13.40 9.04
CA ILE A 16 -6.77 14.16 7.86
C ILE A 16 -7.35 13.24 6.78
N ASP A 17 -6.87 12.01 6.61
CA ASP A 17 -7.32 11.18 5.48
C ASP A 17 -8.80 10.74 5.62
N LYS A 18 -9.23 10.40 6.85
CA LYS A 18 -10.66 10.15 7.13
C LYS A 18 -11.52 11.42 7.05
N LYS A 19 -10.94 12.62 7.20
CA LYS A 19 -11.69 13.89 7.15
C LYS A 19 -11.71 14.53 5.76
N GLU A 20 -10.70 14.35 4.92
CA GLU A 20 -10.72 14.76 3.51
C GLU A 20 -11.73 13.93 2.71
N HIS A 21 -11.94 12.66 3.04
CA HIS A 21 -13.04 11.89 2.46
C HIS A 21 -14.42 12.46 2.85
N ILE A 22 -14.58 12.93 4.10
CA ILE A 22 -15.82 13.55 4.60
C ILE A 22 -16.01 14.99 4.09
N VAL A 23 -14.93 15.71 3.77
CA VAL A 23 -14.98 17.09 3.25
C VAL A 23 -15.13 17.13 1.73
N ASN A 24 -14.55 16.18 0.99
CA ASN A 24 -14.78 16.03 -0.46
C ASN A 24 -16.21 15.55 -0.77
N LEU A 25 -16.87 14.87 0.17
CA LEU A 25 -18.31 14.55 0.11
C LEU A 25 -19.23 15.79 0.26
N LYS A 26 -18.72 16.95 0.69
CA LYS A 26 -19.51 18.20 0.80
C LYS A 26 -19.44 19.08 -0.44
N GLN A 27 -18.66 18.73 -1.47
CA GLN A 27 -18.49 19.57 -2.67
C GLN A 27 -18.78 18.86 -4.01
N GLY A 28 -19.27 17.62 -4.00
CA GLY A 28 -19.78 16.94 -5.19
C GLY A 28 -21.25 16.57 -5.03
N ASN A 29 -22.06 16.83 -6.07
CA ASN A 29 -23.49 16.50 -6.17
C ASN A 29 -23.79 15.01 -5.95
N ILE A 30 -23.84 14.56 -4.70
CA ILE A 30 -24.52 13.32 -4.31
C ILE A 30 -25.85 13.76 -3.70
N SER A 31 -26.96 13.28 -4.25
CA SER A 31 -28.29 13.46 -3.66
C SER A 31 -28.21 13.11 -2.17
N SER A 32 -28.77 13.93 -1.27
CA SER A 32 -28.53 13.79 0.17
C SER A 32 -28.94 12.43 0.75
N CYS A 33 -29.69 11.62 0.01
CA CYS A 33 -30.07 10.23 0.32
C CYS A 33 -28.92 9.21 0.22
N GLY A 34 -27.85 9.51 -0.54
CA GLY A 34 -26.72 8.61 -0.78
C GLY A 34 -25.63 8.64 0.30
N TYR A 35 -25.82 9.41 1.37
CA TYR A 35 -24.86 9.52 2.46
C TYR A 35 -24.60 8.16 3.12
N GLY A 36 -23.32 7.78 3.23
CA GLY A 36 -22.90 6.53 3.86
C GLY A 36 -22.88 5.30 2.95
N LEU A 37 -23.43 5.38 1.72
CA LEU A 37 -23.51 4.24 0.80
C LEU A 37 -22.14 3.73 0.35
N ALA A 38 -21.18 4.62 0.11
CA ALA A 38 -19.82 4.23 -0.30
C ALA A 38 -19.11 3.32 0.72
N PHE A 39 -19.54 3.33 1.99
CA PHE A 39 -19.00 2.48 3.05
C PHE A 39 -19.75 1.14 3.20
N GLN A 40 -20.78 0.89 2.37
CA GLN A 40 -21.61 -0.30 2.45
C GLN A 40 -21.15 -1.36 1.43
N ARG A 41 -20.83 -2.57 1.89
CA ARG A 41 -20.33 -3.66 1.03
C ARG A 41 -21.30 -4.09 -0.07
N TRP A 42 -22.60 -3.95 0.19
CA TRP A 42 -23.67 -4.24 -0.77
C TRP A 42 -23.92 -3.11 -1.76
N TYR A 43 -23.20 -1.98 -1.64
CA TYR A 43 -23.25 -0.88 -2.60
C TYR A 43 -22.08 -0.97 -3.58
N TRP A 44 -22.38 -1.20 -4.85
CA TRP A 44 -21.39 -1.47 -5.90
C TRP A 44 -21.15 -0.27 -6.82
N GLY A 45 -21.61 0.93 -6.43
CA GLY A 45 -21.46 2.15 -7.21
C GLY A 45 -21.89 1.96 -8.67
N ASN A 46 -21.03 2.36 -9.61
CA ASN A 46 -21.31 2.32 -11.05
C ASN A 46 -21.23 0.93 -11.71
N ALA A 47 -21.32 -0.16 -10.94
CA ALA A 47 -21.27 -1.52 -11.46
C ALA A 47 -22.33 -1.77 -12.55
N THR A 48 -21.96 -2.51 -13.60
CA THR A 48 -22.89 -2.82 -14.69
C THR A 48 -23.91 -3.88 -14.27
N ARG A 49 -25.06 -3.90 -14.95
CA ARG A 49 -26.09 -4.93 -14.74
C ARG A 49 -25.53 -6.34 -14.91
N ASP A 50 -24.66 -6.56 -15.89
CA ASP A 50 -24.08 -7.88 -16.19
C ASP A 50 -23.11 -8.35 -15.10
N MET A 51 -22.35 -7.43 -14.50
CA MET A 51 -21.47 -7.72 -13.37
C MET A 51 -22.27 -8.21 -12.17
N VAL A 52 -23.36 -7.49 -11.84
CA VAL A 52 -24.28 -7.90 -10.76
C VAL A 52 -24.94 -9.24 -11.08
N ALA A 53 -25.49 -9.41 -12.29
CA ALA A 53 -26.16 -10.66 -12.69
C ALA A 53 -25.23 -11.88 -12.56
N THR A 54 -23.95 -11.73 -12.90
CA THR A 54 -22.95 -12.80 -12.77
C THR A 54 -22.70 -13.17 -11.31
N ALA A 55 -22.67 -12.19 -10.41
CA ALA A 55 -22.44 -12.37 -8.98
C ALA A 55 -23.64 -13.00 -8.25
N MET A 56 -24.85 -12.72 -8.74
CA MET A 56 -26.10 -13.26 -8.22
C MET A 56 -26.33 -14.75 -8.58
N ILE A 57 -25.50 -15.34 -9.45
CA ILE A 57 -25.58 -16.76 -9.81
C ILE A 57 -25.29 -17.64 -8.59
N GLY A 58 -26.22 -18.54 -8.26
CA GLY A 58 -26.06 -19.50 -7.16
C GLY A 58 -26.31 -18.92 -5.76
N GLN A 59 -26.63 -17.63 -5.65
CA GLN A 59 -26.93 -16.99 -4.37
C GLN A 59 -28.35 -17.35 -3.86
N PRO A 60 -28.55 -17.47 -2.54
CA PRO A 60 -29.84 -17.81 -1.94
C PRO A 60 -30.87 -16.67 -2.06
N ASP A 61 -32.14 -17.00 -1.85
CA ASP A 61 -33.21 -15.99 -1.78
C ASP A 61 -32.97 -15.01 -0.63
N GLY A 62 -33.21 -13.73 -0.86
CA GLY A 62 -32.90 -12.65 0.08
C GLY A 62 -31.53 -12.01 -0.14
N THR A 63 -30.72 -12.55 -1.06
CA THR A 63 -29.47 -11.88 -1.47
C THR A 63 -29.74 -10.59 -2.21
N PHE A 64 -29.07 -9.50 -1.85
CA PHE A 64 -29.31 -8.20 -2.45
C PHE A 64 -28.04 -7.35 -2.67
N VAL A 65 -28.12 -6.45 -3.65
CA VAL A 65 -27.06 -5.48 -3.98
C VAL A 65 -27.66 -4.19 -4.51
N ILE A 66 -27.07 -3.05 -4.15
CA ILE A 66 -27.40 -1.74 -4.69
C ILE A 66 -26.27 -1.25 -5.61
N ARG A 67 -26.66 -0.61 -6.70
CA ARG A 67 -25.76 0.09 -7.63
C ARG A 67 -26.39 1.40 -8.09
N ASP A 68 -25.60 2.25 -8.73
CA ASP A 68 -26.07 3.46 -9.38
C ASP A 68 -27.10 3.09 -10.47
N ALA A 69 -28.22 3.83 -10.49
CA ALA A 69 -29.17 3.73 -11.58
C ALA A 69 -28.63 4.44 -12.83
N SER A 70 -29.23 4.16 -13.98
CA SER A 70 -28.96 4.93 -15.20
C SER A 70 -29.56 6.34 -15.15
N THR A 71 -30.44 6.61 -14.17
CA THR A 71 -31.00 7.93 -13.89
C THR A 71 -30.16 8.59 -12.81
N ASP A 72 -29.68 9.81 -13.08
CA ASP A 72 -28.80 10.54 -12.16
C ASP A 72 -29.48 10.81 -10.81
N GLY A 73 -28.81 10.46 -9.71
CA GLY A 73 -29.30 10.62 -8.34
C GLY A 73 -30.17 9.48 -7.77
N ASP A 74 -30.57 8.49 -8.58
CA ASP A 74 -31.34 7.30 -8.16
C ASP A 74 -30.45 6.04 -8.07
N PHE A 75 -30.96 4.99 -7.41
CA PHE A 75 -30.25 3.71 -7.28
C PHE A 75 -31.07 2.52 -7.79
N THR A 76 -30.39 1.41 -8.05
CA THR A 76 -31.01 0.12 -8.41
C THR A 76 -30.66 -0.94 -7.38
N LEU A 77 -31.67 -1.45 -6.69
CA LEU A 77 -31.60 -2.64 -5.83
C LEU A 77 -31.84 -3.89 -6.70
N THR A 78 -30.94 -4.86 -6.63
CA THR A 78 -31.15 -6.19 -7.21
C THR A 78 -31.34 -7.18 -6.07
N LEU A 79 -32.47 -7.90 -6.03
CA LEU A 79 -32.84 -8.83 -4.97
C LEU A 79 -33.12 -10.23 -5.53
N LYS A 80 -32.58 -11.28 -4.91
CA LYS A 80 -32.86 -12.68 -5.25
C LYS A 80 -34.19 -13.11 -4.64
N VAL A 81 -35.15 -13.50 -5.48
CA VAL A 81 -36.46 -14.00 -5.05
C VAL A 81 -36.84 -15.23 -5.88
N ARG A 82 -37.09 -16.36 -5.23
CA ARG A 82 -37.43 -17.65 -5.84
C ARG A 82 -36.44 -18.05 -6.94
N GLY A 83 -35.15 -17.84 -6.70
CA GLY A 83 -34.07 -18.11 -7.65
C GLY A 83 -33.94 -17.12 -8.81
N THR A 84 -34.78 -16.08 -8.87
CA THR A 84 -34.76 -15.04 -9.92
C THR A 84 -34.27 -13.69 -9.40
N ASP A 85 -33.51 -12.96 -10.20
CA ASP A 85 -32.99 -11.64 -9.82
C ASP A 85 -34.03 -10.56 -10.18
N ARG A 86 -34.55 -9.86 -9.16
CA ARG A 86 -35.52 -8.77 -9.31
C ARG A 86 -34.82 -7.42 -9.20
N LEU A 87 -34.93 -6.59 -10.23
CA LEU A 87 -34.39 -5.24 -10.24
C LEU A 87 -35.47 -4.25 -9.80
N ILE A 88 -35.18 -3.49 -8.76
CA ILE A 88 -36.09 -2.56 -8.10
C ILE A 88 -35.42 -1.18 -8.10
N LYS A 89 -36.14 -0.16 -8.55
CA LYS A 89 -35.63 1.22 -8.55
C LYS A 89 -35.81 1.83 -7.17
N VAL A 90 -34.75 2.43 -6.64
CA VAL A 90 -34.79 3.26 -5.42
C VAL A 90 -34.77 4.71 -5.88
N ILE A 91 -35.87 5.41 -5.62
CA ILE A 91 -36.11 6.77 -6.08
C ILE A 91 -35.70 7.74 -4.99
N CYS A 92 -34.92 8.77 -5.34
CA CYS A 92 -34.45 9.77 -4.39
C CYS A 92 -34.88 11.19 -4.82
N VAL A 93 -35.72 11.84 -4.02
CA VAL A 93 -36.22 13.21 -4.30
C VAL A 93 -36.20 14.03 -3.02
N ASN A 94 -35.63 15.25 -3.09
CA ASN A 94 -35.59 16.22 -1.98
C ASN A 94 -35.03 15.66 -0.65
N GLY A 95 -34.08 14.73 -0.72
CA GLY A 95 -33.45 14.14 0.46
C GLY A 95 -34.26 13.06 1.17
N LYS A 96 -35.34 12.59 0.55
CA LYS A 96 -36.06 11.38 0.94
C LYS A 96 -35.94 10.32 -0.15
N CYS A 97 -36.01 9.04 0.23
CA CYS A 97 -35.98 7.92 -0.70
C CYS A 97 -37.03 6.85 -0.39
N GLY A 98 -37.35 6.06 -1.41
CA GLY A 98 -38.32 4.95 -1.33
C GLY A 98 -38.45 4.22 -2.65
N PHE A 99 -39.31 3.19 -2.69
CA PHE A 99 -39.56 2.40 -3.89
C PHE A 99 -40.70 2.95 -4.77
N ASN A 100 -41.56 3.81 -4.22
CA ASN A 100 -42.65 4.47 -4.93
C ASN A 100 -42.55 6.00 -4.75
N VAL A 101 -42.84 6.75 -5.82
CA VAL A 101 -42.79 8.22 -5.86
C VAL A 101 -43.78 8.85 -4.87
N GLU A 102 -44.90 8.18 -4.61
CA GLU A 102 -45.95 8.67 -3.70
C GLU A 102 -45.65 8.41 -2.21
N SER A 103 -44.61 7.61 -1.89
CA SER A 103 -44.28 7.18 -0.53
C SER A 103 -42.76 7.16 -0.28
N LEU A 104 -42.17 8.37 -0.22
CA LEU A 104 -40.74 8.58 0.09
C LEU A 104 -40.55 8.84 1.59
N GLU A 105 -40.54 7.78 2.39
CA GLU A 105 -40.58 7.89 3.86
C GLU A 105 -39.18 8.00 4.51
N TYR A 106 -38.15 7.48 3.84
CA TYR A 106 -36.83 7.28 4.43
C TYR A 106 -35.85 8.41 4.13
N ASP A 107 -35.03 8.79 5.11
CA ASP A 107 -34.04 9.89 5.02
C ASP A 107 -32.74 9.50 4.30
N SER A 108 -32.47 8.21 4.11
CA SER A 108 -31.32 7.71 3.37
C SER A 108 -31.57 6.31 2.83
N VAL A 109 -30.84 5.95 1.77
CA VAL A 109 -30.91 4.60 1.19
C VAL A 109 -30.45 3.55 2.20
N LEU A 110 -29.50 3.90 3.07
CA LEU A 110 -29.07 3.06 4.18
C LEU A 110 -30.24 2.75 5.14
N HIS A 111 -30.98 3.79 5.56
CA HIS A 111 -32.15 3.62 6.42
C HIS A 111 -33.25 2.79 5.74
N LEU A 112 -33.48 3.00 4.44
CA LEU A 112 -34.41 2.19 3.65
C LEU A 112 -33.99 0.71 3.63
N MET A 113 -32.71 0.41 3.40
CA MET A 113 -32.23 -0.97 3.36
C MET A 113 -32.32 -1.64 4.74
N ASP A 114 -31.90 -0.95 5.80
CA ASP A 114 -31.92 -1.49 7.15
C ASP A 114 -33.34 -1.77 7.65
N ALA A 115 -34.32 -0.92 7.31
CA ALA A 115 -35.73 -1.16 7.64
C ALA A 115 -36.29 -2.43 6.99
N HIS A 116 -35.78 -2.81 5.81
CA HIS A 116 -36.23 -4.00 5.07
C HIS A 116 -35.31 -5.24 5.25
N ARG A 117 -34.36 -5.20 6.19
CA ARG A 117 -33.56 -6.38 6.57
C ARG A 117 -34.37 -7.45 7.29
N GLU A 118 -35.34 -7.04 8.12
CA GLU A 118 -36.18 -7.94 8.91
C GLU A 118 -37.63 -7.98 8.39
N CYS A 119 -38.02 -6.99 7.58
CA CYS A 119 -39.36 -6.84 7.05
C CYS A 119 -39.37 -6.99 5.51
N PRO A 120 -40.11 -7.98 4.96
CA PRO A 120 -40.23 -8.17 3.51
C PRO A 120 -40.79 -6.96 2.79
N LEU A 121 -40.54 -6.88 1.48
CA LEU A 121 -41.01 -5.79 0.62
C LEU A 121 -42.47 -5.98 0.15
N THR A 122 -43.29 -6.71 0.92
CA THR A 122 -44.67 -7.07 0.55
C THR A 122 -45.60 -5.87 0.45
N GLU A 123 -45.35 -4.81 1.22
CA GLU A 123 -46.09 -3.55 1.16
C GLU A 123 -45.87 -2.82 -0.18
N TYR A 124 -44.68 -2.95 -0.76
CA TYR A 124 -44.36 -2.40 -2.08
C TYR A 124 -44.83 -3.32 -3.22
N ASN A 125 -44.55 -4.62 -3.10
CA ASN A 125 -45.00 -5.63 -4.07
C ASN A 125 -45.20 -6.98 -3.38
N PRO A 126 -46.42 -7.56 -3.38
CA PRO A 126 -46.71 -8.85 -2.74
C PRO A 126 -45.84 -10.02 -3.23
N ASP A 127 -45.30 -9.96 -4.45
CA ASP A 127 -44.41 -10.98 -5.00
C ASP A 127 -42.99 -10.95 -4.38
N LEU A 128 -42.63 -9.87 -3.68
CA LEU A 128 -41.35 -9.68 -2.99
C LEU A 128 -41.45 -10.05 -1.51
N ASN A 129 -42.00 -11.24 -1.23
CA ASN A 129 -42.14 -11.78 0.13
C ASN A 129 -40.83 -12.40 0.67
N VAL A 130 -39.73 -11.66 0.55
CA VAL A 130 -38.42 -12.04 1.07
C VAL A 130 -37.74 -10.77 1.60
N PRO A 131 -37.21 -10.77 2.84
CA PRO A 131 -36.47 -9.63 3.36
C PRO A 131 -35.09 -9.50 2.72
N LEU A 132 -34.43 -8.36 2.94
CA LEU A 132 -33.06 -8.08 2.49
C LEU A 132 -32.04 -8.78 3.39
N THR A 133 -32.00 -10.12 3.30
CA THR A 133 -31.30 -10.98 4.26
C THR A 133 -29.79 -11.04 4.05
N PHE A 134 -29.32 -11.12 2.79
CA PHE A 134 -27.92 -11.41 2.49
C PHE A 134 -27.29 -10.29 1.63
N PRO A 135 -26.60 -9.31 2.22
CA PRO A 135 -25.95 -8.25 1.46
C PRO A 135 -24.78 -8.81 0.64
N LEU A 136 -24.83 -8.65 -0.69
CA LEU A 136 -23.82 -9.19 -1.59
C LEU A 136 -22.63 -8.23 -1.72
N GLY A 137 -21.48 -8.61 -1.16
CA GLY A 137 -20.21 -7.89 -1.30
C GLY A 137 -19.58 -8.04 -2.68
N ARG A 138 -18.87 -6.99 -3.16
CA ARG A 138 -18.19 -6.96 -4.48
C ARG A 138 -17.14 -8.07 -4.66
N LEU A 139 -16.58 -8.59 -3.55
CA LEU A 139 -15.46 -9.54 -3.52
C LEU A 139 -15.76 -11.01 -3.90
N ILE A 140 -17.02 -11.41 -4.14
CA ILE A 140 -17.32 -12.82 -4.51
C ILE A 140 -16.94 -13.14 -5.99
N CYS A 141 -16.52 -12.15 -6.79
CA CYS A 141 -16.29 -12.33 -8.23
C CYS A 141 -14.84 -12.67 -8.66
N LEU A 142 -13.83 -12.58 -7.78
CA LEU A 142 -12.43 -12.69 -8.21
C LEU A 142 -11.94 -14.12 -8.46
N GLY A 143 -12.67 -15.15 -8.00
CA GLY A 143 -12.42 -16.54 -8.42
C GLY A 143 -12.69 -16.81 -9.91
N LYS A 144 -13.39 -15.90 -10.62
CA LYS A 144 -13.81 -16.12 -12.01
C LYS A 144 -13.03 -15.32 -13.07
N LYS A 145 -12.20 -14.33 -12.70
CA LYS A 145 -11.48 -13.47 -13.66
C LYS A 145 -9.96 -13.67 -13.75
N SER A 146 -9.34 -14.42 -12.84
CA SER A 146 -7.88 -14.66 -12.87
C SER A 146 -7.38 -15.51 -14.06
N SER A 147 -8.28 -16.12 -14.84
CA SER A 147 -7.93 -17.10 -15.88
C SER A 147 -7.31 -16.55 -17.18
N LYS A 148 -6.74 -15.33 -17.20
CA LYS A 148 -6.16 -14.77 -18.44
C LYS A 148 -4.76 -14.18 -18.39
N LEU A 149 -4.05 -14.20 -17.27
CA LEU A 149 -2.64 -13.76 -17.25
C LEU A 149 -1.81 -14.55 -16.23
N LEU A 150 -0.64 -15.04 -16.67
CA LEU A 150 0.46 -15.74 -15.94
C LEU A 150 0.27 -17.28 -15.81
N ILE A 151 0.93 -18.09 -16.66
CA ILE A 151 2.32 -18.63 -16.55
C ILE A 151 2.51 -19.49 -15.28
N ASP A 152 2.71 -20.79 -15.50
CA ASP A 152 3.09 -21.88 -14.56
C ASP A 152 2.32 -22.04 -13.24
N ASP A 153 2.02 -23.28 -12.88
CA ASP A 153 1.34 -23.58 -11.61
C ASP A 153 2.18 -23.11 -10.42
N THR A 154 3.52 -23.20 -10.47
CA THR A 154 4.40 -22.71 -9.40
C THR A 154 4.18 -21.23 -9.03
N TYR A 155 3.90 -20.37 -10.01
CA TYR A 155 3.70 -18.93 -9.80
C TYR A 155 2.36 -18.65 -9.10
N LYS A 156 1.30 -19.38 -9.45
CA LYS A 156 -0.01 -19.30 -8.76
C LYS A 156 0.09 -19.65 -7.28
N ARG A 157 0.99 -20.59 -6.92
CA ARG A 157 1.20 -21.06 -5.52
C ARG A 157 1.75 -19.94 -4.69
N MET A 158 2.82 -19.36 -5.22
CA MET A 158 3.54 -18.28 -4.58
C MET A 158 2.61 -17.10 -4.40
N TYR A 159 1.84 -16.74 -5.43
CA TYR A 159 0.91 -15.64 -5.35
C TYR A 159 -0.20 -15.85 -4.31
N PHE A 160 -0.80 -17.03 -4.27
CA PHE A 160 -1.84 -17.34 -3.29
C PHE A 160 -1.27 -17.36 -1.85
N ALA A 161 -0.07 -17.92 -1.66
CA ALA A 161 0.63 -17.89 -0.39
C ALA A 161 1.03 -16.47 0.06
N LEU A 162 1.47 -15.61 -0.88
CA LEU A 162 1.78 -14.20 -0.65
C LEU A 162 0.55 -13.44 -0.16
N ARG A 163 -0.58 -13.62 -0.85
CA ARG A 163 -1.85 -13.02 -0.46
C ARG A 163 -2.25 -13.45 0.94
N CYS A 164 -2.25 -14.75 1.23
CA CYS A 164 -2.60 -15.23 2.57
C CYS A 164 -1.66 -14.71 3.64
N HIS A 165 -0.38 -14.51 3.32
CA HIS A 165 0.58 -13.93 4.26
C HIS A 165 0.23 -12.47 4.58
N MET A 166 -0.05 -11.67 3.54
CA MET A 166 -0.48 -10.28 3.70
C MET A 166 -1.79 -10.16 4.48
N GLU A 167 -2.79 -11.02 4.21
CA GLU A 167 -4.03 -11.05 4.98
C GLU A 167 -3.74 -11.27 6.48
N GLY A 168 -2.87 -12.23 6.81
CA GLY A 168 -2.49 -12.50 8.21
C GLY A 168 -1.76 -11.35 8.90
N LEU A 169 -0.91 -10.62 8.17
CA LEU A 169 -0.21 -9.44 8.68
C LEU A 169 -1.16 -8.27 8.88
N GLN A 170 -2.08 -8.05 7.94
CA GLN A 170 -3.15 -7.06 8.09
C GLN A 170 -3.98 -7.36 9.33
N ALA A 171 -4.33 -8.64 9.57
CA ALA A 171 -5.11 -9.03 10.74
C ALA A 171 -4.37 -8.71 12.06
N ASP A 172 -3.07 -8.97 12.14
CA ASP A 172 -2.26 -8.64 13.31
C ASP A 172 -2.20 -7.12 13.53
N TYR A 173 -1.96 -6.33 12.48
CA TYR A 173 -1.99 -4.87 12.56
C TYR A 173 -3.33 -4.35 13.10
N GLU A 174 -4.46 -4.81 12.55
CA GLU A 174 -5.80 -4.38 12.98
C GLU A 174 -6.08 -4.72 14.45
N ARG A 175 -5.62 -5.88 14.94
CA ARG A 175 -5.74 -6.26 16.35
C ARG A 175 -4.92 -5.35 17.27
N ILE A 176 -3.65 -5.11 16.92
CA ILE A 176 -2.75 -4.26 17.72
C ILE A 176 -3.28 -2.82 17.73
N ALA A 177 -3.71 -2.29 16.59
CA ALA A 177 -4.32 -0.97 16.46
C ALA A 177 -5.61 -0.87 17.30
N SER A 178 -6.47 -1.90 17.26
CA SER A 178 -7.69 -1.95 18.08
C SER A 178 -7.39 -1.97 19.58
N GLN A 179 -6.38 -2.71 20.04
CA GLN A 179 -5.97 -2.70 21.45
C GLN A 179 -5.44 -1.31 21.87
N PHE A 180 -4.66 -0.65 21.02
CA PHE A 180 -4.18 0.71 21.25
C PHE A 180 -5.35 1.71 21.37
N ASP A 181 -6.29 1.68 20.41
CA ASP A 181 -7.47 2.55 20.42
C ASP A 181 -8.30 2.35 21.69
N ASN A 182 -8.51 1.10 22.12
CA ASN A 182 -9.23 0.78 23.35
C ASN A 182 -8.55 1.35 24.60
N LEU A 183 -7.22 1.23 24.69
CA LEU A 183 -6.44 1.78 25.81
C LEU A 183 -6.47 3.31 25.81
N PHE A 184 -6.34 3.92 24.63
CA PHE A 184 -6.41 5.36 24.44
C PHE A 184 -7.78 5.94 24.84
N TRP A 185 -8.88 5.31 24.43
CA TRP A 185 -10.23 5.71 24.84
C TRP A 185 -10.43 5.59 26.35
N ARG A 186 -9.83 4.58 26.97
CA ARG A 186 -9.87 4.41 28.43
C ARG A 186 -9.12 5.51 29.16
N LYS A 187 -7.97 5.96 28.62
CA LYS A 187 -7.25 7.16 29.12
C LYS A 187 -8.14 8.39 29.07
N ILE A 188 -8.70 8.73 27.90
CA ILE A 188 -9.56 9.92 27.73
C ILE A 188 -10.73 9.89 28.70
N THR A 189 -11.39 8.73 28.84
CA THR A 189 -12.53 8.58 29.75
C THR A 189 -12.11 8.80 31.21
N LEU A 190 -10.93 8.31 31.58
CA LEU A 190 -10.38 8.51 32.92
C LEU A 190 -10.04 9.98 33.18
N GLU A 191 -9.38 10.67 32.25
CA GLU A 191 -9.07 12.10 32.32
C GLU A 191 -10.34 12.93 32.55
N GLN A 192 -11.40 12.67 31.77
CA GLN A 192 -12.69 13.33 31.95
C GLN A 192 -13.29 13.08 33.34
N SER A 193 -13.13 11.85 33.87
CA SER A 193 -13.60 11.51 35.20
C SER A 193 -12.82 12.23 36.30
N ILE A 194 -11.52 12.45 36.10
CA ILE A 194 -10.64 13.20 37.01
C ILE A 194 -11.02 14.68 36.98
N ASP A 195 -11.17 15.27 35.79
CA ASP A 195 -11.58 16.67 35.64
C ASP A 195 -12.95 16.95 36.27
N ALA A 196 -13.91 16.04 36.10
CA ALA A 196 -15.22 16.15 36.75
C ALA A 196 -15.10 16.14 38.28
N ARG A 197 -14.21 15.31 38.84
CA ARG A 197 -13.93 15.27 40.29
C ARG A 197 -13.21 16.53 40.77
N ILE A 198 -12.23 17.01 40.02
CA ILE A 198 -11.49 18.24 40.31
C ILE A 198 -12.44 19.44 40.35
N ASN A 199 -13.33 19.58 39.35
CA ASN A 199 -14.36 20.62 39.33
C ASN A 199 -15.30 20.53 40.55
N LYS A 200 -15.64 19.32 41.00
CA LYS A 200 -16.44 19.10 42.21
C LYS A 200 -15.70 19.51 43.48
N ILE A 201 -14.38 19.37 43.53
CA ILE A 201 -13.55 19.80 44.67
C ILE A 201 -13.48 21.34 44.70
N TYR A 202 -13.16 21.98 43.57
CA TYR A 202 -13.11 23.44 43.47
C TYR A 202 -14.42 24.10 43.86
N THR A 203 -15.56 23.57 43.38
CA THR A 203 -16.88 24.06 43.79
C THR A 203 -17.15 23.88 45.28
N CYS A 204 -16.71 22.76 45.89
CA CYS A 204 -16.81 22.58 47.33
C CYS A 204 -15.94 23.58 48.11
N GLU A 205 -14.72 23.88 47.64
CA GLU A 205 -13.82 24.86 48.26
C GLU A 205 -14.44 26.26 48.26
N GLU A 206 -14.93 26.71 47.11
CA GLU A 206 -15.57 28.01 46.96
C GLU A 206 -16.81 28.13 47.89
N VAL A 207 -17.65 27.09 47.95
CA VAL A 207 -18.81 27.05 48.86
C VAL A 207 -18.35 27.12 50.32
N THR A 208 -17.28 26.42 50.69
CA THR A 208 -16.77 26.48 52.08
C THR A 208 -16.21 27.85 52.44
N GLU A 209 -15.56 28.55 51.50
CA GLU A 209 -15.05 29.91 51.70
C GLU A 209 -16.20 30.91 51.89
N ILE A 210 -17.24 30.81 51.05
CA ILE A 210 -18.46 31.63 51.18
C ILE A 210 -19.11 31.38 52.54
N VAL A 211 -19.23 30.12 52.96
CA VAL A 211 -19.79 29.75 54.27
C VAL A 211 -18.94 30.31 55.42
N ALA A 212 -17.62 30.27 55.31
CA ALA A 212 -16.71 30.83 56.30
C ALA A 212 -16.82 32.36 56.41
N LYS A 213 -16.90 33.08 55.28
CA LYS A 213 -17.14 34.53 55.24
C LYS A 213 -18.50 34.88 55.87
N ASN A 214 -19.55 34.14 55.53
CA ASN A 214 -20.88 34.31 56.13
C ASN A 214 -20.86 34.08 57.65
N LEU A 215 -20.11 33.09 58.13
CA LEU A 215 -19.90 32.86 59.55
C LEU A 215 -19.24 34.05 60.25
N GLN A 216 -18.19 34.65 59.66
CA GLN A 216 -17.53 35.84 60.22
C GLN A 216 -18.48 37.04 60.29
N VAL A 217 -19.23 37.30 59.21
CA VAL A 217 -20.23 38.40 59.19
C VAL A 217 -21.31 38.17 60.24
N MET A 218 -21.79 36.93 60.39
CA MET A 218 -22.78 36.59 61.41
C MET A 218 -22.25 36.73 62.83
N ALA A 219 -21.00 36.34 63.10
CA ALA A 219 -20.37 36.51 64.41
C ALA A 219 -20.26 38.01 64.79
N ASN A 220 -19.86 38.86 63.84
CA ASN A 220 -19.82 40.31 64.03
C ASN A 220 -21.22 40.92 64.28
N LYS A 221 -22.26 40.37 63.64
CA LYS A 221 -23.66 40.80 63.84
C LYS A 221 -24.26 40.28 65.14
N GLU A 222 -23.94 39.05 65.56
CA GLU A 222 -24.39 38.45 66.84
C GLU A 222 -24.02 39.34 68.03
N GLN A 223 -22.82 39.93 68.01
CA GLN A 223 -22.32 40.83 69.05
C GLN A 223 -23.21 42.08 69.23
N LYS A 224 -23.96 42.48 68.19
CA LYS A 224 -24.83 43.68 68.15
C LYS A 224 -26.33 43.37 68.29
N CYS A 225 -26.75 42.11 68.39
CA CYS A 225 -28.17 41.72 68.40
C CYS A 225 -28.76 41.53 69.81
N ALA A 226 -30.08 41.70 69.93
CA ALA A 226 -30.86 41.45 71.15
C ALA A 226 -30.82 39.97 71.59
N ALA A 227 -30.95 39.71 72.90
CA ALA A 227 -30.72 38.40 73.51
C ALA A 227 -31.50 37.24 72.88
N TRP A 228 -32.76 37.46 72.47
CA TRP A 228 -33.62 36.42 71.89
C TRP A 228 -33.21 36.00 70.45
N VAL A 229 -32.51 36.87 69.71
CA VAL A 229 -32.03 36.56 68.35
C VAL A 229 -30.73 35.75 68.38
N LYS A 230 -29.95 35.87 69.47
CA LYS A 230 -28.65 35.18 69.64
C LYS A 230 -28.78 33.65 69.56
N ASP A 231 -29.87 33.07 70.06
CA ASP A 231 -30.07 31.62 70.01
C ASP A 231 -30.32 31.10 68.58
N ALA A 232 -30.99 31.89 67.74
CA ALA A 232 -31.14 31.57 66.32
C ALA A 232 -29.78 31.62 65.59
N TYR A 233 -28.96 32.65 65.84
CA TYR A 233 -27.60 32.77 65.29
C TYR A 233 -26.71 31.60 65.72
N LYS A 234 -26.69 31.26 67.02
CA LYS A 234 -25.90 30.13 67.54
C LYS A 234 -26.27 28.79 66.91
N ARG A 235 -27.57 28.54 66.68
CA ARG A 235 -28.04 27.32 65.99
C ARG A 235 -27.56 27.28 64.54
N THR A 236 -27.65 28.39 63.82
CA THR A 236 -27.18 28.49 62.43
C THR A 236 -25.66 28.34 62.35
N MET A 237 -24.90 29.02 63.22
CA MET A 237 -23.44 28.85 63.31
C MET A 237 -23.04 27.40 63.59
N LYS A 238 -23.75 26.70 64.50
CA LYS A 238 -23.50 25.28 64.79
C LYS A 238 -23.73 24.39 63.56
N ARG A 239 -24.78 24.66 62.77
CA ARG A 239 -25.04 23.93 61.51
C ARG A 239 -23.95 24.18 60.48
N LEU A 240 -23.56 25.43 60.24
CA LEU A 240 -22.52 25.78 59.27
C LEU A 240 -21.14 25.22 59.67
N ASN A 241 -20.77 25.30 60.95
CA ASN A 241 -19.54 24.68 61.45
C ASN A 241 -19.54 23.15 61.28
N LYS A 242 -20.71 22.50 61.38
CA LYS A 242 -20.83 21.06 61.08
C LYS A 242 -20.56 20.76 59.59
N HIS A 243 -21.02 21.63 58.68
CA HIS A 243 -20.74 21.49 57.25
C HIS A 243 -19.26 21.69 56.92
N ILE A 244 -18.61 22.73 57.48
CA ILE A 244 -17.17 22.94 57.33
C ILE A 244 -16.39 21.72 57.84
N LYS A 245 -16.67 21.25 59.07
CA LYS A 245 -15.99 20.07 59.63
C LYS A 245 -16.12 18.82 58.77
N ARG A 246 -17.31 18.59 58.18
CA ARG A 246 -17.53 17.46 57.26
C ARG A 246 -16.66 17.59 56.02
N TYR A 247 -16.59 18.78 55.42
CA TYR A 247 -15.76 19.01 54.25
C TYR A 247 -14.26 18.84 54.58
N THR A 248 -13.78 19.46 55.67
CA THR A 248 -12.38 19.33 56.12
C THR A 248 -11.98 17.88 56.40
N ALA A 249 -12.92 17.04 56.86
CA ALA A 249 -12.68 15.62 57.09
C ALA A 249 -12.55 14.80 55.80
N VAL A 250 -13.20 15.21 54.70
CA VAL A 250 -13.20 14.48 53.42
C VAL A 250 -12.11 14.99 52.47
N LYS A 251 -11.62 16.23 52.63
CA LYS A 251 -10.57 16.83 51.78
C LYS A 251 -9.34 15.92 51.57
N PRO A 252 -8.73 15.32 52.62
CA PRO A 252 -7.56 14.45 52.42
C PRO A 252 -7.84 13.21 51.57
N LEU A 253 -9.07 12.69 51.60
CA LEU A 253 -9.46 11.54 50.75
C LEU A 253 -9.41 11.90 49.26
N PHE A 254 -9.78 13.13 48.90
CA PHE A 254 -9.72 13.61 47.52
C PHE A 254 -8.29 13.77 47.01
N ASP A 255 -7.37 14.22 47.86
CA ASP A 255 -5.95 14.34 47.51
C ASP A 255 -5.32 12.96 47.28
N ILE A 256 -5.70 11.96 48.09
CA ILE A 256 -5.29 10.56 47.91
C ILE A 256 -5.85 9.99 46.61
N ASP A 257 -7.15 10.12 46.36
CA ASP A 257 -7.79 9.69 45.12
C ASP A 257 -7.09 10.30 43.91
N ARG A 258 -6.80 11.61 43.92
CA ARG A 258 -6.08 12.30 42.86
C ARG A 258 -4.70 11.68 42.60
N GLY A 259 -3.94 11.38 43.65
CA GLY A 259 -2.63 10.74 43.53
C GLY A 259 -2.72 9.35 42.90
N ILE A 260 -3.73 8.55 43.27
CA ILE A 260 -3.98 7.22 42.69
C ILE A 260 -4.33 7.33 41.21
N PHE A 261 -5.23 8.25 40.85
CA PHE A 261 -5.62 8.46 39.46
C PHE A 261 -4.48 8.95 38.59
N GLN A 262 -3.64 9.85 39.11
CA GLN A 262 -2.46 10.32 38.39
C GLN A 262 -1.47 9.17 38.15
N ALA A 263 -1.18 8.35 39.17
CA ALA A 263 -0.30 7.19 39.00
C ALA A 263 -0.85 6.17 37.98
N TYR A 264 -2.16 6.02 37.90
CA TYR A 264 -2.78 5.18 36.87
C TYR A 264 -2.69 5.80 35.47
N LEU A 265 -2.83 7.12 35.33
CA LEU A 265 -2.60 7.81 34.05
C LEU A 265 -1.16 7.63 33.59
N ASP A 266 -0.19 7.83 34.48
CA ASP A 266 1.23 7.67 34.17
C ASP A 266 1.52 6.22 33.70
N LEU A 267 0.92 5.21 34.36
CA LEU A 267 1.02 3.80 33.93
C LEU A 267 0.39 3.54 32.54
N VAL A 268 -0.74 4.17 32.25
CA VAL A 268 -1.41 4.04 30.95
C VAL A 268 -0.60 4.74 29.86
N ASP A 269 0.06 5.85 30.18
CA ASP A 269 0.94 6.59 29.26
C ASP A 269 2.17 5.76 28.90
N ASP A 270 2.85 5.17 29.88
CA ASP A 270 3.97 4.25 29.65
C ASP A 270 3.55 3.07 28.75
N ALA A 271 2.34 2.53 28.94
CA ALA A 271 1.81 1.45 28.12
C ALA A 271 1.46 1.90 26.69
N LEU A 272 0.89 3.10 26.52
CA LEU A 272 0.58 3.67 25.20
C LEU A 272 1.87 3.93 24.39
N GLU A 273 2.92 4.47 25.02
CA GLU A 273 4.22 4.69 24.36
C GLU A 273 4.86 3.37 23.89
N ALA A 274 4.75 2.32 24.70
CA ALA A 274 5.22 0.99 24.30
C ALA A 274 4.44 0.45 23.09
N MET A 275 3.11 0.55 23.12
CA MET A 275 2.24 0.07 22.04
C MET A 275 2.36 0.90 20.75
N GLU A 276 2.66 2.21 20.82
CA GLU A 276 2.80 3.07 19.63
C GLU A 276 3.87 2.54 18.67
N ASN A 277 5.00 2.07 19.21
CA ASN A 277 6.07 1.47 18.41
C ASN A 277 5.63 0.13 17.79
N GLU A 278 4.84 -0.67 18.51
CA GLU A 278 4.33 -1.95 18.01
C GLU A 278 3.31 -1.75 16.89
N VAL A 279 2.39 -0.78 17.04
CA VAL A 279 1.42 -0.39 15.99
C VAL A 279 2.16 0.09 14.74
N LEU A 280 3.15 0.98 14.90
CA LEU A 280 3.92 1.51 13.78
C LEU A 280 4.66 0.39 13.04
N HIS A 281 5.33 -0.50 13.77
CA HIS A 281 6.03 -1.63 13.17
C HIS A 281 5.07 -2.57 12.42
N ALA A 282 3.93 -2.92 13.02
CA ALA A 282 2.93 -3.76 12.38
C ALA A 282 2.33 -3.11 11.13
N TYR A 283 2.11 -1.79 11.17
CA TYR A 283 1.65 -1.00 10.02
C TYR A 283 2.68 -1.01 8.89
N GLU A 284 3.95 -0.68 9.17
CA GLU A 284 5.02 -0.66 8.17
C GLU A 284 5.16 -2.03 7.49
N VAL A 285 5.18 -3.11 8.28
CA VAL A 285 5.24 -4.47 7.74
C VAL A 285 4.02 -4.76 6.86
N ALA A 286 2.80 -4.46 7.29
CA ALA A 286 1.61 -4.69 6.47
C ALA A 286 1.65 -3.90 5.15
N GLN A 287 2.08 -2.64 5.17
CA GLN A 287 2.19 -1.78 3.99
C GLN A 287 3.27 -2.25 3.02
N ASP A 288 4.44 -2.63 3.52
CA ASP A 288 5.52 -3.19 2.70
C ASP A 288 5.04 -4.43 1.93
N TRP A 289 4.27 -5.29 2.59
CA TRP A 289 3.70 -6.48 1.95
C TRP A 289 2.59 -6.17 0.94
N LYS A 290 1.73 -5.18 1.20
CA LYS A 290 0.78 -4.67 0.21
C LYS A 290 1.52 -4.16 -1.03
N GLN A 291 2.60 -3.42 -0.84
CA GLN A 291 3.43 -2.91 -1.94
C GLN A 291 4.11 -4.04 -2.72
N ILE A 292 4.68 -5.04 -2.05
CA ILE A 292 5.26 -6.23 -2.70
C ILE A 292 4.22 -6.93 -3.59
N ILE A 293 2.98 -7.10 -3.11
CA ILE A 293 1.90 -7.72 -3.89
C ILE A 293 1.46 -6.83 -5.05
N ALA A 294 1.37 -5.51 -4.85
CA ALA A 294 1.03 -4.56 -5.92
C ALA A 294 2.06 -4.61 -7.05
N ASP A 295 3.35 -4.69 -6.69
CA ASP A 295 4.47 -4.69 -7.64
C ASP A 295 4.65 -6.04 -8.35
N HIS A 296 4.38 -7.17 -7.67
CA HIS A 296 4.78 -8.51 -8.13
C HIS A 296 3.60 -9.44 -8.43
N GLY A 297 2.39 -9.09 -7.98
CA GLY A 297 1.26 -10.01 -7.84
C GLY A 297 0.17 -9.91 -8.92
N GLY A 298 0.12 -8.79 -9.65
CA GLY A 298 -0.90 -8.59 -10.68
C GLY A 298 -2.30 -8.24 -10.14
N MET A 299 -2.47 -8.07 -8.83
CA MET A 299 -3.59 -7.35 -8.21
C MET A 299 -3.32 -5.84 -8.32
N ASN A 300 -4.37 -5.05 -8.58
CA ASN A 300 -4.25 -3.59 -8.52
C ASN A 300 -4.35 -3.10 -7.06
N ALA A 301 -3.94 -1.84 -6.81
CA ALA A 301 -3.98 -1.26 -5.47
C ALA A 301 -5.39 -1.30 -4.86
N ASP A 302 -6.43 -1.04 -5.67
CA ASP A 302 -7.83 -1.08 -5.23
C ASP A 302 -8.23 -2.48 -4.71
N GLU A 303 -7.84 -3.56 -5.40
CA GLU A 303 -8.11 -4.94 -4.96
C GLU A 303 -7.37 -5.29 -3.66
N ILE A 304 -6.19 -4.73 -3.45
CA ILE A 304 -5.40 -4.97 -2.23
C ILE A 304 -6.05 -4.26 -1.03
N GLU A 305 -6.50 -3.01 -1.21
CA GLU A 305 -7.20 -2.29 -0.15
C GLU A 305 -8.57 -2.89 0.15
N ASP A 306 -9.30 -3.32 -0.88
CA ASP A 306 -10.57 -4.06 -0.72
C ASP A 306 -10.37 -5.32 0.16
N ILE A 307 -9.26 -6.06 -0.04
CA ILE A 307 -8.92 -7.23 0.80
C ILE A 307 -8.56 -6.80 2.22
N ALA A 308 -7.79 -5.72 2.38
CA ALA A 308 -7.38 -5.24 3.69
C ALA A 308 -8.58 -4.78 4.53
N ASP A 309 -9.53 -4.07 3.92
CA ASP A 309 -10.79 -3.66 4.52
C ASP A 309 -11.65 -4.88 4.90
N ASP A 310 -11.63 -5.93 4.08
CA ASP A 310 -12.28 -7.21 4.37
C ASP A 310 -11.72 -7.86 5.64
N VAL A 311 -10.39 -7.92 5.76
CA VAL A 311 -9.71 -8.42 6.96
C VAL A 311 -10.02 -7.57 8.18
N GLY A 312 -9.94 -6.24 8.07
CA GLY A 312 -10.20 -5.32 9.18
C GLY A 312 -11.61 -5.47 9.74
N TYR A 313 -12.62 -5.67 8.89
CA TYR A 313 -13.96 -5.97 9.36
C TYR A 313 -14.06 -7.32 10.09
N LEU A 314 -13.46 -8.38 9.54
CA LEU A 314 -13.52 -9.70 10.17
C LEU A 314 -12.85 -9.68 11.55
N VAL A 315 -11.73 -8.95 11.69
CA VAL A 315 -11.10 -8.68 12.98
C VAL A 315 -12.02 -7.87 13.91
N SER A 316 -12.74 -6.87 13.39
CA SER A 316 -13.61 -6.03 14.22
C SER A 316 -14.80 -6.76 14.88
N ILE A 317 -15.23 -7.89 14.29
CA ILE A 317 -16.33 -8.71 14.81
C ILE A 317 -15.84 -9.96 15.55
N GLU A 318 -14.54 -10.23 15.55
CA GLU A 318 -13.97 -11.37 16.27
C GLU A 318 -14.05 -11.15 17.80
N PRO A 319 -14.20 -12.21 18.62
CA PRO A 319 -14.21 -12.06 20.06
C PRO A 319 -12.87 -11.54 20.59
N ILE A 320 -12.89 -10.55 21.51
CA ILE A 320 -11.66 -9.96 22.12
C ILE A 320 -10.69 -11.02 22.65
N LYS A 321 -11.21 -12.07 23.31
CA LYS A 321 -10.39 -13.17 23.83
C LYS A 321 -9.67 -13.94 22.72
N MET A 322 -10.27 -14.04 21.53
CA MET A 322 -9.64 -14.64 20.36
C MET A 322 -8.51 -13.73 19.84
N SER A 323 -8.73 -12.42 19.75
CA SER A 323 -7.70 -11.44 19.36
C SER A 323 -6.46 -11.56 20.25
N ASP A 324 -6.65 -11.55 21.58
CA ASP A 324 -5.56 -11.67 22.55
C ASP A 324 -4.81 -13.01 22.37
N THR A 325 -5.57 -14.10 22.20
CA THR A 325 -4.99 -15.44 21.99
C THR A 325 -4.16 -15.51 20.71
N LEU A 326 -4.63 -14.92 19.61
CA LEU A 326 -3.94 -14.96 18.32
C LEU A 326 -2.66 -14.11 18.32
N LEU A 327 -2.66 -12.95 18.99
CA LEU A 327 -1.48 -12.10 19.14
C LEU A 327 -0.37 -12.76 19.98
N GLU A 328 -0.71 -13.60 20.96
CA GLU A 328 0.28 -14.35 21.74
C GLU A 328 0.95 -15.49 20.95
N ILE A 329 0.38 -15.89 19.81
CA ILE A 329 0.86 -17.04 19.03
C ILE A 329 1.74 -16.58 17.86
N ALA A 330 3.06 -16.64 18.08
CA ALA A 330 4.02 -16.47 16.99
C ALA A 330 4.07 -17.71 16.07
N LEU A 331 3.61 -17.56 14.82
CA LEU A 331 3.73 -18.58 13.79
C LEU A 331 5.13 -18.55 13.17
N LYS A 332 5.82 -19.69 13.17
CA LYS A 332 7.18 -19.81 12.64
C LYS A 332 7.24 -20.08 11.12
N TRP A 333 6.10 -20.35 10.51
CA TRP A 333 6.00 -20.80 9.13
C TRP A 333 5.21 -19.79 8.32
N ASP A 334 5.71 -19.46 7.15
CA ASP A 334 4.97 -18.67 6.18
C ASP A 334 4.00 -19.59 5.38
N PRO A 335 2.98 -19.04 4.72
CA PRO A 335 2.01 -19.85 3.96
C PRO A 335 2.60 -20.75 2.89
N THR A 336 3.78 -20.44 2.34
CA THR A 336 4.43 -21.32 1.34
C THR A 336 4.83 -22.67 1.93
N CYS A 337 5.04 -22.74 3.24
CA CYS A 337 5.37 -23.96 3.97
C CYS A 337 4.21 -24.97 4.01
N TRP A 338 2.96 -24.52 4.06
CA TRP A 338 1.80 -25.40 4.28
C TRP A 338 0.73 -25.30 3.20
N MET A 339 0.82 -24.37 2.25
CA MET A 339 -0.19 -24.20 1.21
C MET A 339 0.17 -24.91 -0.09
N SER A 340 -0.78 -25.65 -0.65
CA SER A 340 -0.72 -26.30 -1.97
C SER A 340 -1.78 -25.69 -2.90
N ILE A 341 -1.47 -25.56 -4.21
CA ILE A 341 -2.49 -25.19 -5.22
C ILE A 341 -3.23 -26.42 -5.71
N ASP A 342 -2.52 -27.55 -5.70
CA ASP A 342 -3.07 -28.78 -6.25
C ASP A 342 -4.23 -29.23 -5.37
N SER A 343 -5.42 -29.29 -5.95
CA SER A 343 -6.62 -29.77 -5.29
C SER A 343 -6.63 -31.29 -5.15
N ASN A 344 -5.67 -32.00 -5.76
CA ASN A 344 -5.60 -33.45 -5.77
C ASN A 344 -5.26 -34.02 -4.38
N LYS A 345 -6.21 -34.81 -3.87
CA LYS A 345 -6.11 -35.51 -2.57
C LYS A 345 -4.94 -36.50 -2.52
N ASP A 346 -4.66 -37.21 -3.60
CA ASP A 346 -3.63 -38.25 -3.63
C ASP A 346 -2.24 -37.63 -3.63
N HIS A 347 -2.05 -36.53 -4.35
CA HIS A 347 -0.81 -35.77 -4.33
C HIS A 347 -0.50 -35.23 -2.93
N ALA A 348 -1.51 -34.67 -2.25
CA ALA A 348 -1.38 -34.22 -0.87
C ALA A 348 -1.03 -35.37 0.09
N THR A 349 -1.71 -36.51 -0.05
CA THR A 349 -1.49 -37.70 0.78
C THR A 349 -0.08 -38.24 0.60
N ASN A 350 0.38 -38.41 -0.65
CA ASN A 350 1.74 -38.88 -0.96
C ASN A 350 2.80 -37.93 -0.40
N ARG A 351 2.57 -36.62 -0.50
CA ARG A 351 3.50 -35.61 0.03
C ARG A 351 3.61 -35.70 1.55
N ILE A 352 2.49 -35.73 2.26
CA ILE A 352 2.46 -35.84 3.73
C ILE A 352 3.13 -37.14 4.17
N MET A 353 2.76 -38.28 3.58
CA MET A 353 3.34 -39.58 3.93
C MET A 353 4.85 -39.64 3.69
N SER A 354 5.35 -39.06 2.59
CA SER A 354 6.79 -39.03 2.30
C SER A 354 7.65 -38.32 3.34
N ILE A 355 7.03 -37.47 4.17
CA ILE A 355 7.65 -36.72 5.27
C ILE A 355 7.42 -37.47 6.58
N ALA A 356 6.16 -37.84 6.85
CA ALA A 356 5.73 -38.60 8.02
C ALA A 356 6.53 -39.90 8.19
N ASP A 357 6.77 -40.66 7.12
CA ASP A 357 7.50 -41.94 7.12
C ASP A 357 8.99 -41.79 7.50
N LYS A 358 9.53 -40.57 7.41
CA LYS A 358 10.94 -40.27 7.75
C LYS A 358 11.10 -39.78 9.18
N MET A 359 10.02 -39.57 9.92
CA MET A 359 10.04 -39.03 11.27
C MET A 359 10.09 -40.16 12.32
N PRO A 360 11.04 -40.14 13.28
CA PRO A 360 11.24 -41.23 14.22
C PRO A 360 10.23 -41.28 15.39
N ASP A 361 9.64 -40.15 15.78
CA ASP A 361 8.76 -40.04 16.95
C ASP A 361 7.50 -39.21 16.63
N ASN A 362 6.41 -39.92 16.36
CA ASN A 362 5.09 -39.34 16.12
C ASN A 362 4.98 -38.59 14.78
N SER A 363 4.66 -39.34 13.72
CA SER A 363 4.37 -38.84 12.38
C SER A 363 3.07 -38.01 12.29
N ASP A 364 2.37 -37.78 13.41
CA ASP A 364 1.10 -37.06 13.45
C ASP A 364 1.32 -35.53 13.47
N GLY A 365 0.46 -34.81 12.76
CA GLY A 365 0.52 -33.35 12.65
C GLY A 365 1.35 -32.83 11.48
N VAL A 366 1.76 -33.68 10.54
CA VAL A 366 2.28 -33.25 9.23
C VAL A 366 1.10 -32.82 8.36
N PHE A 367 1.11 -31.57 7.88
CA PHE A 367 -0.09 -30.99 7.27
C PHE A 367 0.19 -30.11 6.05
N LEU A 368 -0.84 -29.98 5.22
CA LEU A 368 -0.96 -28.93 4.21
C LEU A 368 -2.42 -28.53 4.00
N ILE A 369 -2.66 -27.32 3.50
CA ILE A 369 -3.96 -26.83 3.09
C ILE A 369 -3.98 -26.69 1.57
N ARG A 370 -5.07 -27.16 0.94
CA ARG A 370 -5.26 -27.14 -0.52
C ARG A 370 -6.69 -26.73 -0.90
N PRO A 371 -6.93 -26.24 -2.12
CA PRO A 371 -8.29 -26.11 -2.64
C PRO A 371 -9.04 -27.43 -2.64
N SER A 372 -10.34 -27.38 -2.40
CA SER A 372 -11.21 -28.55 -2.51
C SER A 372 -11.44 -28.91 -3.98
N ALA A 373 -11.22 -30.18 -4.33
CA ALA A 373 -11.57 -30.69 -5.66
C ALA A 373 -13.06 -31.00 -5.81
N SER A 374 -13.79 -31.09 -4.70
CA SER A 374 -15.19 -31.53 -4.65
C SER A 374 -16.18 -30.40 -4.37
N GLN A 375 -15.73 -29.27 -3.83
CA GLN A 375 -16.59 -28.12 -3.50
C GLN A 375 -15.87 -26.81 -3.87
N ASP A 376 -16.40 -26.11 -4.86
CA ASP A 376 -15.82 -24.84 -5.31
C ASP A 376 -15.87 -23.79 -4.19
N GLY A 377 -14.74 -23.10 -3.97
CA GLY A 377 -14.60 -22.05 -2.96
C GLY A 377 -14.21 -22.55 -1.55
N PHE A 378 -14.11 -23.86 -1.34
CA PHE A 378 -13.68 -24.44 -0.06
C PHE A 378 -12.20 -24.82 -0.08
N PHE A 379 -11.60 -24.87 1.09
CA PHE A 379 -10.27 -25.43 1.32
C PHE A 379 -10.36 -26.79 2.00
N VAL A 380 -9.27 -27.54 1.99
CA VAL A 380 -9.13 -28.81 2.69
C VAL A 380 -7.82 -28.81 3.46
N LEU A 381 -7.89 -29.03 4.77
CA LEU A 381 -6.75 -29.42 5.58
C LEU A 381 -6.50 -30.91 5.39
N SER A 382 -5.36 -31.26 4.80
CA SER A 382 -4.84 -32.62 4.77
C SER A 382 -3.81 -32.77 5.90
N ILE A 383 -4.00 -33.73 6.82
CA ILE A 383 -3.15 -33.89 8.01
C ILE A 383 -2.90 -35.36 8.35
N SER A 384 -1.69 -35.72 8.78
CA SER A 384 -1.37 -37.05 9.30
C SER A 384 -1.84 -37.24 10.74
N MET A 385 -2.49 -38.36 11.02
CA MET A 385 -2.83 -38.81 12.38
C MET A 385 -3.03 -40.33 12.39
N GLY A 386 -2.34 -41.04 13.28
CA GLY A 386 -2.46 -42.49 13.44
C GLY A 386 -2.02 -43.27 12.20
N GLY A 387 -0.98 -42.80 11.50
CA GLY A 387 -0.45 -43.45 10.29
C GLY A 387 -1.36 -43.34 9.06
N ARG A 388 -2.34 -42.42 9.08
CA ARG A 388 -3.24 -42.13 7.95
C ARG A 388 -3.33 -40.62 7.72
N VAL A 389 -3.70 -40.22 6.50
CA VAL A 389 -3.97 -38.81 6.18
C VAL A 389 -5.47 -38.56 6.20
N HIS A 390 -5.89 -37.66 7.08
CA HIS A 390 -7.26 -37.16 7.18
C HIS A 390 -7.42 -35.89 6.35
N ASN A 391 -8.64 -35.64 5.87
CA ASN A 391 -8.97 -34.50 5.03
C ASN A 391 -10.20 -33.81 5.60
N CYS A 392 -10.01 -32.61 6.14
CA CYS A 392 -11.07 -31.82 6.77
C CYS A 392 -11.39 -30.61 5.90
N LEU A 393 -12.68 -30.40 5.60
CA LEU A 393 -13.13 -29.30 4.77
C LEU A 393 -13.13 -28.01 5.59
N ILE A 394 -12.59 -26.94 4.99
CA ILE A 394 -12.56 -25.58 5.53
C ILE A 394 -13.49 -24.73 4.67
N GLU A 395 -14.47 -24.11 5.31
CA GLU A 395 -15.36 -23.14 4.69
C GLU A 395 -14.86 -21.71 4.89
N TYR A 396 -15.31 -20.80 4.03
CA TYR A 396 -15.15 -19.37 4.21
C TYR A 396 -16.52 -18.70 4.18
N ARG A 397 -16.84 -17.94 5.23
CA ARG A 397 -18.06 -17.13 5.32
C ARG A 397 -17.71 -15.66 5.29
N ALA A 398 -18.13 -14.97 4.24
CA ALA A 398 -17.85 -13.54 4.09
C ALA A 398 -18.63 -12.67 5.11
N GLN A 399 -19.77 -13.15 5.60
CA GLN A 399 -20.61 -12.47 6.59
C GLN A 399 -21.34 -13.48 7.49
N PRO A 400 -21.59 -13.13 8.76
CA PRO A 400 -22.31 -14.00 9.67
C PRO A 400 -23.82 -13.95 9.41
N PRO A 401 -24.57 -15.02 9.69
CA PRO A 401 -26.04 -14.99 9.69
C PRO A 401 -26.60 -13.92 10.65
N PRO A 402 -27.82 -13.38 10.41
CA PRO A 402 -28.44 -12.44 11.32
C PRO A 402 -28.55 -12.99 12.75
N GLY A 403 -27.90 -12.34 13.71
CA GLY A 403 -27.86 -12.77 15.12
C GLY A 403 -26.65 -13.62 15.52
N GLU A 404 -25.78 -13.98 14.57
CA GLU A 404 -24.51 -14.66 14.81
C GLU A 404 -23.33 -13.73 14.54
N TYR A 405 -22.16 -14.06 15.11
CA TYR A 405 -20.90 -13.33 14.91
C TYR A 405 -19.86 -14.19 14.18
N GLU A 406 -20.30 -15.27 13.52
CA GLU A 406 -19.49 -16.30 12.90
C GLU A 406 -19.17 -15.98 11.43
N ALA A 407 -18.01 -15.36 11.17
CA ALA A 407 -17.52 -15.07 9.82
C ALA A 407 -16.00 -15.23 9.71
N GLY A 408 -15.53 -15.58 8.51
CA GLY A 408 -14.15 -15.93 8.22
C GLY A 408 -14.00 -17.41 7.86
N PHE A 409 -12.80 -17.96 8.10
CA PHE A 409 -12.45 -19.35 7.85
C PHE A 409 -12.78 -20.23 9.06
N ALA A 410 -13.43 -21.36 8.83
CA ALA A 410 -13.70 -22.35 9.86
C ALA A 410 -13.71 -23.76 9.25
N PHE A 411 -13.61 -24.79 10.10
CA PHE A 411 -14.03 -26.11 9.64
C PHE A 411 -15.54 -26.10 9.39
N LEU A 412 -15.98 -26.92 8.43
CA LEU A 412 -17.40 -27.08 8.18
C LEU A 412 -18.13 -27.51 9.47
N GLU A 413 -19.23 -26.84 9.80
CA GLU A 413 -20.07 -27.11 10.97
C GLU A 413 -19.37 -26.90 12.34
N THR A 414 -18.42 -25.97 12.43
CA THR A 414 -17.83 -25.55 13.71
C THR A 414 -18.16 -24.10 14.07
N ALA A 415 -17.97 -23.75 15.34
CA ALA A 415 -18.21 -22.40 15.89
C ALA A 415 -16.97 -21.49 15.89
N ASN A 416 -15.77 -22.03 15.63
CA ASN A 416 -14.52 -21.27 15.69
C ASN A 416 -14.18 -20.73 14.29
N TYR A 417 -14.47 -19.44 14.09
CA TYR A 417 -14.13 -18.70 12.88
C TYR A 417 -12.89 -17.84 13.07
N PHE A 418 -12.11 -17.72 11.99
CA PHE A 418 -10.86 -16.98 11.96
C PHE A 418 -10.88 -15.98 10.80
N PRO A 419 -10.49 -14.71 11.00
CA PRO A 419 -10.49 -13.72 9.91
C PRO A 419 -9.68 -14.14 8.69
N THR A 420 -8.56 -14.84 8.91
CA THR A 420 -7.66 -15.27 7.84
C THR A 420 -7.29 -16.74 7.96
N LEU A 421 -6.85 -17.33 6.84
CA LEU A 421 -6.34 -18.70 6.86
C LEU A 421 -5.03 -18.81 7.66
N VAL A 422 -4.28 -17.71 7.78
CA VAL A 422 -3.11 -17.64 8.68
C VAL A 422 -3.54 -17.70 10.14
N ASP A 423 -4.60 -17.02 10.54
CA ASP A 423 -5.15 -17.07 11.90
C ASP A 423 -5.66 -18.48 12.24
N PHE A 424 -6.32 -19.14 11.28
CA PHE A 424 -6.72 -20.55 11.40
C PHE A 424 -5.50 -21.45 11.68
N VAL A 425 -4.41 -21.30 10.91
CA VAL A 425 -3.19 -22.09 11.10
C VAL A 425 -2.47 -21.72 12.39
N LYS A 426 -2.41 -20.43 12.75
CA LYS A 426 -1.89 -19.93 14.03
C LYS A 426 -2.57 -20.62 15.19
N PHE A 427 -3.90 -20.60 15.24
CA PHE A 427 -4.68 -21.21 16.30
C PHE A 427 -4.40 -22.72 16.41
N TYR A 428 -4.59 -23.48 15.32
CA TYR A 428 -4.43 -24.94 15.36
C TYR A 428 -2.96 -25.40 15.42
N SER A 429 -1.97 -24.50 15.31
CA SER A 429 -0.57 -24.81 15.65
C SER A 429 -0.36 -25.01 17.16
N LYS A 430 -1.26 -24.45 17.98
CA LYS A 430 -1.21 -24.51 19.45
C LYS A 430 -2.35 -25.34 20.05
N PHE A 431 -3.56 -25.22 19.51
CA PHE A 431 -4.75 -25.90 20.00
C PHE A 431 -5.03 -27.19 19.22
N THR A 432 -5.45 -28.24 19.94
CA THR A 432 -5.70 -29.57 19.35
C THR A 432 -6.93 -29.55 18.45
N LEU A 433 -6.87 -30.32 17.35
CA LEU A 433 -7.98 -30.54 16.43
C LEU A 433 -9.07 -31.46 17.00
N LYS A 434 -8.86 -32.02 18.19
CA LYS A 434 -9.79 -32.95 18.86
C LYS A 434 -11.19 -32.39 19.03
N GLU A 435 -11.31 -31.08 19.26
CA GLU A 435 -12.60 -30.40 19.39
C GLU A 435 -13.42 -30.43 18.09
N HIS A 436 -12.74 -30.43 16.93
CA HIS A 436 -13.40 -30.57 15.63
C HIS A 436 -13.66 -32.05 15.28
N ASN A 437 -12.67 -32.91 15.54
CA ASN A 437 -12.76 -34.33 15.24
C ASN A 437 -12.01 -35.13 16.30
N GLU A 438 -12.72 -35.95 17.07
CA GLU A 438 -12.12 -36.75 18.17
C GLU A 438 -10.97 -37.67 17.70
N MET A 439 -10.95 -38.04 16.42
CA MET A 439 -9.87 -38.84 15.82
C MET A 439 -8.61 -38.03 15.52
N LEU A 440 -8.65 -36.71 15.63
CA LEU A 440 -7.55 -35.78 15.36
C LEU A 440 -7.02 -35.15 16.65
N ASP A 441 -6.57 -35.96 17.60
CA ASP A 441 -5.91 -35.47 18.82
C ASP A 441 -4.44 -35.06 18.55
N THR A 442 -4.27 -34.06 17.69
CA THR A 442 -2.98 -33.48 17.31
C THR A 442 -3.14 -32.01 16.94
N THR A 443 -2.02 -31.30 16.85
CA THR A 443 -1.92 -29.92 16.37
C THR A 443 -1.27 -29.88 14.99
N LEU A 444 -1.31 -28.73 14.33
CA LEU A 444 -0.53 -28.45 13.13
C LEU A 444 0.95 -28.31 13.51
N LYS A 445 1.72 -29.40 13.43
CA LYS A 445 3.11 -29.45 13.92
C LYS A 445 4.15 -29.23 12.84
N TYR A 446 3.95 -29.83 11.66
CA TYR A 446 4.97 -29.89 10.62
C TYR A 446 4.35 -29.53 9.26
N PRO A 447 4.65 -28.36 8.70
CA PRO A 447 4.16 -28.01 7.38
C PRO A 447 4.82 -28.89 6.31
N ALA A 448 4.07 -29.29 5.28
CA ALA A 448 4.53 -30.28 4.29
C ALA A 448 5.60 -29.77 3.29
N PHE A 449 5.94 -28.49 3.33
CA PHE A 449 6.93 -27.86 2.46
C PHE A 449 7.99 -27.12 3.27
N PRO A 450 9.24 -27.10 2.80
CA PRO A 450 10.38 -26.49 3.51
C PRO A 450 10.35 -24.95 3.58
N GLY A 451 9.29 -24.30 3.07
CA GLY A 451 9.25 -22.86 2.80
C GLY A 451 10.04 -22.47 1.56
N LEU A 452 9.75 -21.30 1.00
CA LEU A 452 10.64 -20.65 0.03
C LEU A 452 11.69 -19.85 0.82
N ASN A 453 12.98 -20.10 0.59
CA ASN A 453 14.04 -19.35 1.29
C ASN A 453 14.00 -17.87 0.89
N ALA A 454 14.44 -16.96 1.78
CA ALA A 454 14.54 -15.53 1.47
C ALA A 454 15.40 -15.23 0.22
N THR A 455 16.37 -16.10 -0.11
CA THR A 455 17.14 -16.04 -1.36
C THR A 455 16.30 -16.35 -2.61
N ASP A 456 15.26 -17.18 -2.49
CA ASP A 456 14.30 -17.43 -3.58
C ASP A 456 13.34 -16.24 -3.75
N TYR A 457 13.00 -15.53 -2.67
CA TYR A 457 12.30 -14.24 -2.74
C TYR A 457 13.11 -13.19 -3.49
N VAL A 458 14.40 -13.06 -3.16
CA VAL A 458 15.31 -12.15 -3.87
C VAL A 458 15.45 -12.56 -5.33
N MET A 459 15.77 -13.82 -5.63
CA MET A 459 15.89 -14.33 -7.02
C MET A 459 14.61 -14.14 -7.83
N LYS A 460 13.42 -14.30 -7.21
CA LYS A 460 12.14 -14.04 -7.88
C LYS A 460 11.76 -12.55 -7.95
N SER A 461 12.32 -11.68 -7.12
CA SER A 461 12.23 -10.22 -7.34
C SER A 461 12.96 -9.82 -8.62
N TRP A 462 14.10 -10.46 -8.95
CA TRP A 462 14.77 -10.26 -10.23
C TRP A 462 13.95 -10.78 -11.42
N GLU A 463 13.28 -11.93 -11.28
CA GLU A 463 12.36 -12.44 -12.32
C GLU A 463 11.11 -11.57 -12.47
N ALA A 464 10.57 -11.03 -11.38
CA ALA A 464 9.43 -10.13 -11.39
C ALA A 464 9.78 -8.75 -11.98
N GLU A 465 10.96 -8.20 -11.65
CA GLU A 465 11.44 -6.97 -12.27
C GLU A 465 11.73 -7.19 -13.77
N TYR A 466 12.27 -8.35 -14.14
CA TYR A 466 12.41 -8.74 -15.53
C TYR A 466 11.06 -8.81 -16.24
N LEU A 467 10.05 -9.44 -15.62
CA LEU A 467 8.68 -9.51 -16.14
C LEU A 467 8.03 -8.12 -16.21
N ARG A 468 8.28 -7.24 -15.24
CA ARG A 468 7.82 -5.85 -15.21
C ARG A 468 8.39 -5.06 -16.38
N ILE A 469 9.72 -5.08 -16.55
CA ILE A 469 10.41 -4.44 -17.68
C ILE A 469 9.91 -5.03 -19.01
N TRP A 470 9.77 -6.34 -19.11
CA TRP A 470 9.25 -7.00 -20.31
C TRP A 470 7.80 -6.59 -20.62
N ASN A 471 6.95 -6.48 -19.61
CA ASN A 471 5.57 -6.02 -19.75
C ASN A 471 5.49 -4.57 -20.20
N ILE A 472 6.37 -3.70 -19.69
CA ILE A 472 6.48 -2.29 -20.14
C ILE A 472 6.89 -2.25 -21.61
N ILE A 473 7.96 -2.97 -22.00
CA ILE A 473 8.42 -3.04 -23.39
C ILE A 473 7.32 -3.59 -24.31
N ARG A 474 6.50 -4.54 -23.85
CA ARG A 474 5.42 -5.10 -24.65
C ARG A 474 4.22 -4.16 -24.78
N ARG A 475 3.84 -3.49 -23.70
CA ARG A 475 2.61 -2.67 -23.61
C ARG A 475 2.79 -1.25 -24.12
N ASP A 476 3.92 -0.58 -23.82
CA ASP A 476 4.15 0.79 -24.27
C ASP A 476 4.73 0.80 -25.70
N PRO A 477 3.96 1.26 -26.71
CA PRO A 477 4.43 1.26 -28.09
C PRO A 477 5.64 2.18 -28.33
N ARG A 478 5.86 3.21 -27.50
CA ARG A 478 7.01 4.13 -27.61
C ARG A 478 8.31 3.42 -27.21
N VAL A 479 8.31 2.78 -26.04
CA VAL A 479 9.46 1.99 -25.54
C VAL A 479 9.73 0.82 -26.47
N ARG A 480 8.68 0.10 -26.89
CA ARG A 480 8.78 -1.01 -27.85
C ARG A 480 9.45 -0.61 -29.16
N ALA A 481 9.02 0.51 -29.74
CA ALA A 481 9.58 1.04 -30.98
C ALA A 481 11.07 1.37 -30.82
N GLY A 482 11.44 2.03 -29.71
CA GLY A 482 12.84 2.36 -29.44
C GLY A 482 13.75 1.14 -29.28
N VAL A 483 13.32 0.15 -28.47
CA VAL A 483 14.10 -1.07 -28.21
C VAL A 483 14.29 -1.90 -29.48
N ILE A 484 13.20 -2.14 -30.24
CA ILE A 484 13.25 -2.91 -31.48
C ILE A 484 14.19 -2.24 -32.48
N CYS A 485 14.07 -0.92 -32.68
CA CYS A 485 14.89 -0.19 -33.65
C CYS A 485 16.37 -0.11 -33.26
N TYR A 486 16.70 0.05 -31.98
CA TYR A 486 18.09 0.06 -31.51
C TYR A 486 18.78 -1.29 -31.75
N ILE A 487 18.16 -2.38 -31.32
CA ILE A 487 18.71 -3.74 -31.48
C ILE A 487 18.77 -4.12 -32.96
N SER A 488 17.71 -3.83 -33.71
CA SER A 488 17.63 -4.15 -35.14
C SER A 488 18.65 -3.36 -35.95
N SER A 489 18.95 -2.10 -35.57
CA SER A 489 20.04 -1.32 -36.17
C SER A 489 21.37 -2.03 -36.02
N ILE A 490 21.76 -2.42 -34.80
CA ILE A 490 23.05 -3.09 -34.56
C ILE A 490 23.14 -4.42 -35.34
N ILE A 491 22.11 -5.26 -35.26
CA ILE A 491 22.09 -6.56 -35.96
C ILE A 491 22.19 -6.37 -37.47
N PHE A 492 21.40 -5.44 -38.02
CA PHE A 492 21.39 -5.14 -39.45
C PHE A 492 22.77 -4.70 -39.94
N HIS A 493 23.43 -3.77 -39.25
CA HIS A 493 24.73 -3.28 -39.68
C HIS A 493 25.85 -4.31 -39.50
N CYS A 494 25.81 -5.14 -38.45
CA CYS A 494 26.70 -6.30 -38.32
C CYS A 494 26.54 -7.26 -39.50
N PHE A 495 25.30 -7.55 -39.91
CA PHE A 495 25.04 -8.40 -41.07
C PHE A 495 25.50 -7.74 -42.38
N CYS A 496 25.12 -6.49 -42.63
CA CYS A 496 25.48 -5.78 -43.86
C CYS A 496 27.00 -5.61 -44.00
N SER A 497 27.71 -5.26 -42.94
CA SER A 497 29.18 -5.09 -42.98
C SER A 497 29.94 -6.41 -43.20
N SER A 498 29.30 -7.56 -43.00
CA SER A 498 29.88 -8.87 -43.35
C SER A 498 29.80 -9.21 -44.84
N ILE A 499 28.97 -8.47 -45.60
CA ILE A 499 28.67 -8.75 -47.01
C ILE A 499 29.12 -7.59 -47.92
N PHE A 500 28.93 -6.37 -47.45
CA PHE A 500 29.12 -5.14 -48.20
C PHE A 500 30.23 -4.29 -47.59
N ASP A 501 30.81 -3.41 -48.41
CA ASP A 501 31.74 -2.40 -47.92
C ASP A 501 31.01 -1.35 -47.07
N LEU A 502 31.80 -0.53 -46.35
CA LEU A 502 31.26 0.48 -45.42
C LEU A 502 30.35 1.49 -46.14
N SER A 503 30.70 1.91 -47.35
CA SER A 503 29.92 2.91 -48.10
C SER A 503 28.52 2.39 -48.45
N THR A 504 28.45 1.15 -48.95
CA THR A 504 27.20 0.46 -49.25
C THR A 504 26.39 0.15 -47.99
N THR A 505 27.06 -0.22 -46.89
CA THR A 505 26.41 -0.45 -45.59
C THR A 505 25.74 0.83 -45.06
N ILE A 506 26.41 1.98 -45.17
CA ILE A 506 25.84 3.29 -44.80
C ILE A 506 24.66 3.64 -45.72
N TYR A 507 24.76 3.38 -47.02
CA TYR A 507 23.65 3.63 -47.95
C TYR A 507 22.39 2.83 -47.57
N TYR A 508 22.52 1.53 -47.29
CA TYR A 508 21.38 0.70 -46.88
C TYR A 508 20.83 1.08 -45.50
N SER A 509 21.65 1.65 -44.61
CA SER A 509 21.23 2.17 -43.30
C SER A 509 20.08 3.17 -43.41
N PHE A 510 20.18 4.14 -44.33
CA PHE A 510 19.14 5.16 -44.53
C PHE A 510 17.81 4.56 -44.99
N PHE A 511 17.86 3.56 -45.88
CA PHE A 511 16.66 2.88 -46.36
C PHE A 511 16.02 2.04 -45.25
N CYS A 512 16.82 1.32 -44.46
CA CYS A 512 16.32 0.54 -43.34
C CYS A 512 15.76 1.41 -42.20
N ALA A 513 16.38 2.56 -41.90
CA ALA A 513 15.85 3.52 -40.95
C ALA A 513 14.43 3.96 -41.34
N ALA A 514 14.20 4.25 -42.63
CA ALA A 514 12.88 4.62 -43.14
C ALA A 514 11.86 3.47 -43.05
N ILE A 515 12.27 2.24 -43.38
CA ILE A 515 11.41 1.05 -43.25
C ILE A 515 11.00 0.83 -41.79
N PHE A 516 11.95 0.82 -40.86
CA PHE A 516 11.64 0.61 -39.44
C PHE A 516 10.76 1.73 -38.86
N ALA A 517 10.95 2.98 -39.29
CA ALA A 517 10.08 4.10 -38.93
C ALA A 517 8.64 3.95 -39.47
N LEU A 518 8.46 3.33 -40.64
CA LEU A 518 7.14 3.01 -41.18
C LEU A 518 6.48 1.84 -40.45
N LEU A 519 7.25 0.79 -40.12
CA LEU A 519 6.76 -0.42 -39.44
C LEU A 519 6.27 -0.15 -38.01
N THR A 520 6.89 0.79 -37.29
CA THR A 520 6.48 1.16 -35.94
C THR A 520 5.31 2.14 -35.89
N GLY A 521 4.95 2.73 -37.04
CA GLY A 521 3.81 3.63 -37.22
C GLY A 521 4.17 5.11 -37.08
N TRP A 522 3.47 5.96 -37.86
CA TRP A 522 3.74 7.40 -37.98
C TRP A 522 3.69 8.18 -36.66
N ARG A 523 2.98 7.67 -35.64
CA ARG A 523 2.91 8.34 -34.33
C ARG A 523 4.21 8.19 -33.51
N TYR A 524 5.01 7.16 -33.78
CA TYR A 524 6.19 6.80 -32.99
C TYR A 524 7.51 6.87 -33.78
N TYR A 525 7.45 7.32 -35.03
CA TYR A 525 8.59 7.32 -35.95
C TYR A 525 9.84 8.07 -35.42
N MET A 526 9.67 9.14 -34.63
CA MET A 526 10.80 9.87 -34.03
C MET A 526 11.57 9.02 -33.02
N PHE A 527 10.87 8.26 -32.15
CA PHE A 527 11.51 7.31 -31.22
C PHE A 527 12.31 6.25 -32.00
N SER A 528 11.71 5.72 -33.07
CA SER A 528 12.37 4.75 -33.95
C SER A 528 13.62 5.30 -34.62
N LEU A 529 13.56 6.52 -35.18
CA LEU A 529 14.68 7.13 -35.87
C LEU A 529 15.82 7.49 -34.92
N GLN A 530 15.52 8.07 -33.75
CA GLN A 530 16.53 8.39 -32.73
C GLN A 530 17.20 7.12 -32.19
N SER A 531 16.42 6.08 -31.86
CA SER A 531 16.98 4.79 -31.42
C SER A 531 17.78 4.09 -32.52
N TYR A 532 17.31 4.10 -33.76
CA TYR A 532 18.04 3.50 -34.88
C TYR A 532 19.37 4.19 -35.14
N PHE A 533 19.39 5.54 -35.10
CA PHE A 533 20.60 6.35 -35.21
C PHE A 533 21.59 6.03 -34.10
N LEU A 534 21.14 5.99 -32.84
CA LEU A 534 22.02 5.62 -31.71
C LEU A 534 22.57 4.20 -31.85
N GLY A 535 21.75 3.24 -32.31
CA GLY A 535 22.21 1.88 -32.60
C GLY A 535 23.26 1.83 -33.72
N PHE A 536 23.11 2.67 -34.76
CA PHE A 536 24.10 2.82 -35.83
C PHE A 536 25.42 3.39 -35.29
N VAL A 537 25.38 4.44 -34.45
CA VAL A 537 26.59 5.03 -33.85
C VAL A 537 27.30 4.00 -32.95
N THR A 538 26.55 3.24 -32.15
CA THR A 538 27.07 2.13 -31.34
C THR A 538 27.79 1.11 -32.22
N PHE A 539 27.15 0.62 -33.29
CA PHE A 539 27.78 -0.27 -34.26
C PHE A 539 29.05 0.35 -34.87
N PHE A 540 28.95 1.57 -35.40
CA PHE A 540 30.02 2.25 -36.11
C PHE A 540 31.26 2.45 -35.23
N SER A 541 31.06 2.74 -33.94
CA SER A 541 32.14 2.85 -32.96
C SER A 541 32.93 1.53 -32.80
N VAL A 542 32.24 0.40 -32.68
CA VAL A 542 32.87 -0.94 -32.54
C VAL A 542 33.51 -1.38 -33.85
N TYR A 543 32.82 -1.13 -34.97
CA TYR A 543 33.33 -1.41 -36.31
C TYR A 543 34.64 -0.63 -36.59
N SER A 544 34.68 0.64 -36.20
CA SER A 544 35.86 1.50 -36.39
C SER A 544 37.08 1.03 -35.60
N VAL A 545 36.88 0.46 -34.40
CA VAL A 545 37.97 -0.17 -33.63
C VAL A 545 38.49 -1.41 -34.32
N THR A 546 37.59 -2.31 -34.75
CA THR A 546 37.97 -3.61 -35.34
C THR A 546 38.67 -3.46 -36.69
N HIS A 547 38.36 -2.40 -37.44
CA HIS A 547 38.92 -2.11 -38.77
C HIS A 547 39.96 -0.96 -38.75
N SER A 548 40.36 -0.50 -37.56
CA SER A 548 41.34 0.58 -37.38
C SER A 548 41.04 1.86 -38.17
N LEU A 549 39.76 2.22 -38.28
CA LEU A 549 39.31 3.42 -39.03
C LEU A 549 39.52 4.72 -38.23
N MET A 550 39.43 4.62 -36.91
CA MET A 550 39.54 5.74 -35.98
C MET A 550 40.30 5.31 -34.73
N ASP A 551 40.86 6.29 -34.01
CA ASP A 551 41.62 6.01 -32.78
C ASP A 551 40.74 5.39 -31.70
N PHE A 552 41.32 4.45 -30.94
CA PHE A 552 40.63 3.70 -29.91
C PHE A 552 39.93 4.57 -28.86
N PRO A 553 40.55 5.63 -28.27
CA PRO A 553 39.89 6.47 -27.27
C PRO A 553 38.66 7.20 -27.83
N LEU A 554 38.72 7.65 -29.09
CA LEU A 554 37.61 8.34 -29.74
C LEU A 554 36.45 7.38 -30.00
N CYS A 555 36.74 6.14 -30.42
CA CYS A 555 35.71 5.11 -30.59
C CYS A 555 35.02 4.77 -29.27
N VAL A 556 35.78 4.60 -28.18
CA VAL A 556 35.22 4.37 -26.84
C VAL A 556 34.37 5.55 -26.38
N ASN A 557 34.79 6.78 -26.65
CA ASN A 557 34.00 7.99 -26.36
C ASN A 557 32.66 7.97 -27.13
N MET A 558 32.68 7.70 -28.43
CA MET A 558 31.46 7.61 -29.24
C MET A 558 30.50 6.52 -28.75
N TYR A 559 31.03 5.35 -28.37
CA TYR A 559 30.24 4.26 -27.79
C TYR A 559 29.55 4.69 -26.48
N ILE A 560 30.31 5.31 -25.57
CA ILE A 560 29.81 5.77 -24.27
C ILE A 560 28.74 6.85 -24.46
N MET A 561 28.95 7.79 -25.40
CA MET A 561 27.97 8.84 -25.71
C MET A 561 26.68 8.27 -26.30
N ALA A 562 26.78 7.36 -27.27
CA ALA A 562 25.60 6.71 -27.85
C ALA A 562 24.81 5.91 -26.80
N SER A 563 25.54 5.20 -25.93
CA SER A 563 24.95 4.45 -24.81
C SER A 563 24.24 5.37 -23.82
N PHE A 564 24.88 6.48 -23.40
CA PHE A 564 24.29 7.47 -22.49
C PHE A 564 22.91 7.93 -22.97
N HIS A 565 22.82 8.37 -24.23
CA HIS A 565 21.58 8.90 -24.80
C HIS A 565 20.49 7.83 -24.95
N TYR A 566 20.87 6.61 -25.34
CA TYR A 566 19.90 5.52 -25.45
C TYR A 566 19.40 5.05 -24.08
N PHE A 567 20.30 4.85 -23.12
CA PHE A 567 19.94 4.41 -21.78
C PHE A 567 19.18 5.47 -20.98
N GLU A 568 19.34 6.75 -21.29
CA GLU A 568 18.50 7.80 -20.72
C GLU A 568 17.02 7.61 -21.11
N PHE A 569 16.75 7.46 -22.42
CA PHE A 569 15.41 7.16 -22.92
C PHE A 569 14.85 5.87 -22.32
N PHE A 570 15.67 4.82 -22.29
CA PHE A 570 15.25 3.51 -21.80
C PHE A 570 14.94 3.55 -20.29
N ALA A 571 15.75 4.24 -19.49
CA ALA A 571 15.55 4.39 -18.06
C ALA A 571 14.24 5.13 -17.74
N ILE A 572 13.94 6.25 -18.42
CA ILE A 572 12.63 6.92 -18.26
C ILE A 572 11.49 6.02 -18.72
N GLY A 573 11.68 5.29 -19.82
CA GLY A 573 10.67 4.39 -20.34
C GLY A 573 10.24 3.31 -19.35
N ILE A 574 11.13 2.94 -18.42
CA ILE A 574 10.86 1.97 -17.35
C ILE A 574 10.41 2.66 -16.06
N SER A 575 11.07 3.73 -15.63
CA SER A 575 10.84 4.33 -14.31
C SER A 575 9.72 5.38 -14.28
N ASN A 576 9.49 6.12 -15.38
CA ASN A 576 8.45 7.13 -15.50
C ASN A 576 7.86 7.19 -16.93
N PRO A 577 7.08 6.17 -17.35
CA PRO A 577 6.52 6.10 -18.70
C PRO A 577 5.59 7.28 -19.04
N GLU A 578 4.97 7.91 -18.04
CA GLU A 578 4.07 9.06 -18.24
C GLU A 578 4.82 10.28 -18.76
N SER A 579 6.04 10.50 -18.27
CA SER A 579 6.91 11.60 -18.70
C SER A 579 7.65 11.34 -20.03
N LEU A 580 7.56 10.12 -20.56
CA LEU A 580 8.34 9.68 -21.72
C LEU A 580 7.96 10.48 -22.99
N SER A 581 8.96 11.17 -23.54
CA SER A 581 8.83 12.00 -24.74
C SER A 581 10.01 11.80 -25.69
N GLN A 582 9.93 12.38 -26.89
CA GLN A 582 11.02 12.31 -27.89
C GLN A 582 12.29 13.04 -27.41
N ASP A 583 12.14 13.93 -26.43
CA ASP A 583 13.23 14.69 -25.81
C ASP A 583 13.96 13.87 -24.74
N SER A 584 13.40 12.72 -24.31
CA SER A 584 13.99 11.86 -23.27
C SER A 584 15.31 11.19 -23.71
N PHE A 585 15.64 11.16 -25.01
CA PHE A 585 16.98 10.76 -25.48
C PHE A 585 18.05 11.81 -25.18
N LEU A 586 17.66 13.05 -24.87
CA LEU A 586 18.53 14.20 -24.66
C LEU A 586 19.43 14.53 -25.87
N LEU A 587 19.02 14.16 -27.07
CA LEU A 587 19.71 14.55 -28.31
C LEU A 587 19.53 16.05 -28.61
N ASN A 588 18.43 16.63 -28.16
CA ASN A 588 18.12 18.06 -28.27
C ASN A 588 18.54 18.85 -27.01
N HIS A 589 19.74 18.55 -26.49
CA HIS A 589 20.36 19.37 -25.46
C HIS A 589 20.58 20.83 -25.89
N SER A 590 20.99 21.68 -24.95
CA SER A 590 21.28 23.09 -25.21
C SER A 590 22.42 23.27 -26.21
N VAL A 591 22.43 24.41 -26.91
CA VAL A 591 23.54 24.78 -27.81
C VAL A 591 24.87 24.75 -27.06
N ALA A 592 24.90 25.21 -25.80
CA ALA A 592 26.08 25.21 -24.96
C ALA A 592 26.66 23.79 -24.74
N TYR A 593 25.80 22.79 -24.54
CA TYR A 593 26.24 21.40 -24.40
C TYR A 593 26.96 20.91 -25.68
N TRP A 594 26.33 21.10 -26.84
CA TRP A 594 26.91 20.67 -28.11
C TRP A 594 28.20 21.42 -28.44
N THR A 595 28.24 22.74 -28.18
CA THR A 595 29.47 23.53 -28.32
C THR A 595 30.60 22.98 -27.44
N ALA A 596 30.31 22.61 -26.19
CA ALA A 596 31.29 22.02 -25.28
C ALA A 596 31.78 20.64 -25.76
N MET A 597 30.88 19.79 -26.27
CA MET A 597 31.25 18.48 -26.83
C MET A 597 32.12 18.61 -28.10
N PHE A 598 31.75 19.48 -29.02
CA PHE A 598 32.56 19.75 -30.22
C PHE A 598 33.91 20.37 -29.88
N ALA A 599 33.99 21.24 -28.86
CA ALA A 599 35.26 21.76 -28.37
C ALA A 599 36.15 20.64 -27.79
N GLY A 600 35.57 19.70 -27.04
CA GLY A 600 36.27 18.53 -26.52
C GLY A 600 36.80 17.62 -27.62
N TRP A 601 35.99 17.29 -28.63
CA TRP A 601 36.46 16.52 -29.78
C TRP A 601 37.51 17.28 -30.60
N GLY A 602 37.37 18.60 -30.74
CA GLY A 602 38.36 19.46 -31.38
C GLY A 602 39.70 19.46 -30.65
N GLU A 603 39.71 19.61 -29.32
CA GLU A 603 40.91 19.51 -28.50
C GLU A 603 41.57 18.13 -28.66
N TYR A 604 40.79 17.06 -28.63
CA TYR A 604 41.30 15.70 -28.83
C TYR A 604 41.99 15.54 -30.18
N LEU A 605 41.32 15.94 -31.27
CA LEU A 605 41.84 15.79 -32.63
C LEU A 605 43.11 16.62 -32.84
N LEU A 606 43.13 17.87 -32.36
CA LEU A 606 44.30 18.73 -32.42
C LEU A 606 45.46 18.13 -31.62
N ARG A 607 45.21 17.74 -30.37
CA ARG A 607 46.24 17.15 -29.51
C ARG A 607 46.77 15.86 -30.12
N ASN A 608 45.90 14.95 -30.56
CA ASN A 608 46.31 13.66 -31.13
C ASN A 608 47.08 13.83 -32.46
N HIS A 609 46.79 14.87 -33.23
CA HIS A 609 47.57 15.21 -34.43
C HIS A 609 49.01 15.64 -34.10
N PHE A 610 49.20 16.47 -33.06
CA PHE A 610 50.54 16.95 -32.68
C PHE A 610 51.29 16.02 -31.72
N TYR A 611 50.57 15.33 -30.84
CA TYR A 611 51.06 14.47 -29.76
C TYR A 611 50.20 13.19 -29.70
N PRO A 612 50.48 12.23 -30.60
CA PRO A 612 49.71 10.99 -30.66
C PRO A 612 49.97 10.13 -29.42
N GLY A 613 48.91 9.48 -28.94
CA GLY A 613 48.98 8.58 -27.78
C GLY A 613 48.23 9.12 -26.57
N THR A 614 47.41 8.27 -25.98
CA THR A 614 46.63 8.54 -24.76
C THR A 614 47.12 7.58 -23.69
N SER A 615 47.38 8.07 -22.47
CA SER A 615 47.78 7.20 -21.36
C SER A 615 46.65 6.23 -21.04
N ALA A 616 46.95 4.93 -21.05
CA ALA A 616 45.97 3.89 -20.74
C ALA A 616 45.38 4.06 -19.33
N ILE A 617 46.18 4.55 -18.38
CA ILE A 617 45.73 4.83 -17.01
C ILE A 617 44.71 5.97 -17.01
N ILE A 618 44.99 7.06 -17.72
CA ILE A 618 44.07 8.22 -17.79
C ILE A 618 42.78 7.81 -18.49
N MET A 619 42.88 7.06 -19.58
CA MET A 619 41.72 6.53 -20.29
C MET A 619 40.88 5.63 -19.37
N PHE A 620 41.50 4.72 -18.63
CA PHE A 620 40.81 3.84 -17.67
C PHE A 620 40.08 4.64 -16.58
N ILE A 621 40.72 5.67 -16.02
CA ILE A 621 40.09 6.58 -15.05
C ILE A 621 38.88 7.27 -15.69
N GLY A 622 39.01 7.76 -16.93
CA GLY A 622 37.91 8.38 -17.67
C GLY A 622 36.73 7.42 -17.89
N ILE A 623 36.99 6.16 -18.27
CA ILE A 623 35.95 5.13 -18.40
C ILE A 623 35.25 4.90 -17.06
N MET A 624 36.00 4.77 -15.95
CA MET A 624 35.43 4.55 -14.63
C MET A 624 34.57 5.74 -14.16
N LEU A 625 34.97 6.97 -14.45
CA LEU A 625 34.16 8.17 -14.20
C LEU A 625 32.87 8.17 -15.01
N CYS A 626 32.92 7.79 -16.30
CA CYS A 626 31.74 7.66 -17.13
C CYS A 626 30.77 6.60 -16.60
N ILE A 627 31.28 5.42 -16.22
CA ILE A 627 30.46 4.33 -15.67
C ILE A 627 29.84 4.76 -14.34
N ALA A 628 30.61 5.35 -13.44
CA ALA A 628 30.09 5.86 -12.17
C ALA A 628 29.01 6.92 -12.42
N GLY A 629 29.23 7.84 -13.36
CA GLY A 629 28.26 8.85 -13.75
C GLY A 629 26.93 8.27 -14.25
N GLU A 630 27.02 7.27 -15.14
CA GLU A 630 25.85 6.52 -15.62
C GLU A 630 25.09 5.84 -14.47
N VAL A 631 25.80 5.10 -13.61
CA VAL A 631 25.16 4.37 -12.49
C VAL A 631 24.44 5.34 -11.55
N PHE A 632 25.10 6.42 -11.11
CA PHE A 632 24.48 7.41 -10.22
C PHE A 632 23.25 8.05 -10.86
N ARG A 633 23.33 8.37 -12.16
CA ARG A 633 22.22 8.99 -12.89
C ARG A 633 21.04 8.04 -13.04
N LYS A 634 21.27 6.79 -13.44
CA LYS A 634 20.21 5.81 -13.68
C LYS A 634 19.57 5.33 -12.37
N LEU A 635 20.35 5.16 -11.30
CA LEU A 635 19.81 4.88 -9.96
C LEU A 635 18.97 6.04 -9.42
N ALA A 636 19.34 7.30 -9.71
CA ALA A 636 18.53 8.45 -9.34
C ALA A 636 17.17 8.41 -10.06
N MET A 637 17.16 8.13 -11.37
CA MET A 637 15.93 8.00 -12.16
C MET A 637 15.05 6.83 -11.69
N TRP A 638 15.67 5.74 -11.26
CA TRP A 638 14.97 4.56 -10.75
C TRP A 638 14.31 4.83 -9.40
N HIS A 639 15.08 5.27 -8.41
CA HIS A 639 14.55 5.54 -7.06
C HIS A 639 13.56 6.71 -7.03
N ALA A 640 13.76 7.74 -7.85
CA ALA A 640 12.80 8.83 -7.94
C ALA A 640 11.51 8.48 -8.71
N GLY A 641 11.54 7.47 -9.59
CA GLY A 641 10.38 7.00 -10.34
C GLY A 641 9.61 8.14 -11.03
N THR A 642 8.31 8.22 -10.73
CA THR A 642 7.40 9.25 -11.25
C THR A 642 7.75 10.68 -10.82
N GLY A 643 8.52 10.84 -9.74
CA GLY A 643 9.02 12.13 -9.25
C GLY A 643 10.23 12.68 -10.04
N PHE A 644 10.84 11.88 -10.93
CA PHE A 644 11.96 12.33 -11.75
C PHE A 644 11.48 13.13 -12.97
N THR A 645 12.03 14.34 -13.16
CA THR A 645 11.82 15.16 -14.35
C THR A 645 13.16 15.65 -14.94
N HIS A 646 13.33 15.57 -16.27
CA HIS A 646 14.54 16.08 -16.94
C HIS A 646 14.70 17.60 -16.87
N LEU A 647 13.58 18.32 -16.72
CA LEU A 647 13.56 19.76 -16.51
C LEU A 647 13.44 20.03 -15.01
N VAL A 648 14.15 21.07 -14.55
CA VAL A 648 14.04 21.55 -13.18
C VAL A 648 12.61 22.00 -12.94
N ALA A 649 11.89 21.29 -12.08
CA ALA A 649 10.52 21.66 -11.72
C ALA A 649 10.56 22.85 -10.77
N PHE A 650 10.08 24.01 -11.22
CA PHE A 650 10.02 25.24 -10.42
C PHE A 650 8.78 25.32 -9.51
N ARG A 651 7.88 24.32 -9.57
CA ARG A 651 6.68 24.25 -8.72
C ARG A 651 6.52 22.84 -8.17
N LYS A 652 6.31 22.76 -6.85
CA LYS A 652 6.02 21.50 -6.16
C LYS A 652 4.68 20.96 -6.65
N ASN A 653 4.69 19.77 -7.24
CA ASN A 653 3.47 19.05 -7.60
C ASN A 653 2.96 18.30 -6.36
N LYS A 654 1.63 18.26 -6.16
CA LYS A 654 1.04 17.64 -4.97
C LYS A 654 1.26 16.12 -4.90
N SER A 655 1.54 15.48 -6.04
CA SER A 655 1.85 14.06 -6.18
C SER A 655 3.33 13.70 -5.95
N HIS A 656 4.23 14.67 -5.76
CA HIS A 656 5.65 14.38 -5.55
C HIS A 656 5.95 14.22 -4.05
N THR A 657 6.25 13.00 -3.63
CA THR A 657 6.80 12.68 -2.31
C THR A 657 8.32 12.82 -2.32
N LEU A 658 8.91 13.17 -1.18
CA LEU A 658 10.37 13.26 -1.07
C LEU A 658 10.95 11.85 -0.93
N VAL A 659 11.79 11.46 -1.88
CA VAL A 659 12.53 10.18 -1.83
C VAL A 659 13.80 10.36 -0.99
N THR A 660 13.94 9.57 0.08
CA THR A 660 15.07 9.66 1.03
C THR A 660 15.88 8.36 1.14
N ASP A 661 15.39 7.29 0.52
CA ASP A 661 15.96 5.95 0.49
C ASP A 661 16.90 5.73 -0.70
N GLY A 662 17.59 4.59 -0.72
CA GLY A 662 18.49 4.21 -1.80
C GLY A 662 19.63 5.22 -2.03
N ILE A 663 19.84 5.62 -3.29
CA ILE A 663 20.91 6.54 -3.70
C ILE A 663 20.73 7.95 -3.10
N TYR A 664 19.49 8.33 -2.77
CA TYR A 664 19.17 9.63 -2.18
C TYR A 664 19.59 9.73 -0.71
N SER A 665 19.83 8.60 -0.03
CA SER A 665 20.45 8.56 1.30
C SER A 665 21.95 8.95 1.29
N ILE A 666 22.63 8.75 0.16
CA ILE A 666 24.07 8.99 -0.01
C ILE A 666 24.33 10.42 -0.52
N CYS A 667 23.52 10.89 -1.46
CA CYS A 667 23.66 12.22 -2.05
C CYS A 667 22.28 12.83 -2.32
N ARG A 668 22.09 14.11 -1.96
CA ARG A 668 20.83 14.84 -2.17
C ARG A 668 20.46 15.05 -3.64
N HIS A 669 21.47 15.07 -4.52
CA HIS A 669 21.32 15.37 -5.94
C HIS A 669 22.10 14.36 -6.82
N PRO A 670 21.75 13.07 -6.76
CA PRO A 670 22.54 12.00 -7.37
C PRO A 670 22.51 12.04 -8.90
N ALA A 671 21.41 12.50 -9.51
CA ALA A 671 21.32 12.68 -10.97
C ALA A 671 22.27 13.76 -11.51
N TYR A 672 22.45 14.85 -10.76
CA TYR A 672 23.38 15.93 -11.11
C TYR A 672 24.83 15.50 -10.90
N LEU A 673 25.11 14.81 -9.79
CA LEU A 673 26.41 14.19 -9.56
C LEU A 673 26.76 13.19 -10.68
N GLY A 674 25.80 12.36 -11.08
CA GLY A 674 25.97 11.43 -12.19
C GLY A 674 26.29 12.12 -13.51
N PHE A 675 25.56 13.20 -13.85
CA PHE A 675 25.85 14.00 -15.03
C PHE A 675 27.23 14.65 -14.99
N PHE A 676 27.66 15.14 -13.83
CA PHE A 676 28.97 15.75 -13.63
C PHE A 676 30.10 14.74 -13.87
N LEU A 677 30.05 13.59 -13.19
CA LEU A 677 31.03 12.52 -13.33
C LEU A 677 31.11 12.03 -14.77
N PHE A 678 29.95 11.86 -15.42
CA PHE A 678 29.89 11.49 -16.83
C PHE A 678 30.53 12.55 -17.73
N SER A 679 30.13 13.81 -17.59
CA SER A 679 30.59 14.89 -18.46
C SER A 679 32.11 15.11 -18.34
N VAL A 680 32.66 15.12 -17.12
CA VAL A 680 34.10 15.22 -16.90
C VAL A 680 34.83 13.95 -17.36
N GLY A 681 34.26 12.77 -17.07
CA GLY A 681 34.80 11.47 -17.50
C GLY A 681 35.00 11.38 -19.01
N THR A 682 34.07 11.91 -19.82
CA THR A 682 34.21 11.94 -21.30
C THR A 682 35.44 12.70 -21.76
N GLN A 683 35.84 13.77 -21.05
CA GLN A 683 37.00 14.58 -21.39
C GLN A 683 38.30 13.95 -20.87
N VAL A 684 38.28 13.36 -19.67
CA VAL A 684 39.41 12.62 -19.09
C VAL A 684 39.73 11.38 -19.93
N LEU A 685 38.71 10.66 -20.40
CA LEU A 685 38.86 9.53 -21.33
C LEU A 685 39.68 9.90 -22.55
N LEU A 686 39.38 11.08 -23.11
CA LEU A 686 40.06 11.64 -24.26
C LEU A 686 41.39 12.30 -23.88
N SER A 687 41.82 12.33 -22.62
CA SER A 687 43.01 13.07 -22.13
C SER A 687 43.01 14.55 -22.52
N ASN A 688 41.82 15.16 -22.58
CA ASN A 688 41.67 16.59 -22.81
C ASN A 688 41.99 17.34 -21.51
N TYR A 689 42.98 18.22 -21.52
CA TYR A 689 43.37 18.95 -20.31
C TYR A 689 42.52 20.20 -20.12
N ILE A 690 42.31 20.96 -21.19
CA ILE A 690 41.59 22.25 -21.14
C ILE A 690 40.11 21.96 -20.93
N CYS A 691 39.51 21.08 -21.75
CA CYS A 691 38.11 20.74 -21.64
C CYS A 691 37.78 20.02 -20.32
N SER A 692 38.64 19.16 -19.77
CA SER A 692 38.37 18.54 -18.46
C SER A 692 38.24 19.59 -17.35
N ILE A 693 39.13 20.59 -17.34
CA ILE A 693 39.07 21.69 -16.36
C ILE A 693 37.84 22.56 -16.61
N ALA A 694 37.54 22.90 -17.87
CA ALA A 694 36.40 23.73 -18.23
C ALA A 694 35.06 23.06 -17.85
N PHE A 695 34.91 21.77 -18.14
CA PHE A 695 33.74 20.99 -17.77
C PHE A 695 33.57 20.91 -16.25
N ALA A 696 34.65 20.64 -15.53
CA ALA A 696 34.62 20.59 -14.06
C ALA A 696 34.28 21.95 -13.44
N TYR A 697 34.87 23.04 -13.96
CA TYR A 697 34.67 24.38 -13.44
C TYR A 697 33.27 24.93 -13.72
N TYR A 698 32.74 24.74 -14.92
CA TYR A 698 31.43 25.29 -15.30
C TYR A 698 30.27 24.60 -14.59
N GLN A 699 30.45 23.33 -14.21
CA GLN A 699 29.42 22.55 -13.51
C GLN A 699 29.52 22.63 -11.97
N LYS A 700 30.54 23.31 -11.42
CA LYS A 700 30.76 23.42 -9.96
C LYS A 700 29.62 24.14 -9.20
N ASP A 701 28.89 25.01 -9.89
CA ASP A 701 27.82 25.85 -9.31
C ASP A 701 26.42 25.20 -9.46
N VAL A 702 26.35 24.01 -10.07
CA VAL A 702 25.16 23.15 -10.03
C VAL A 702 25.09 22.57 -8.61
N PRO A 703 23.90 22.44 -7.99
CA PRO A 703 23.75 21.87 -6.64
C PRO A 703 24.12 20.38 -6.64
N ILE A 704 25.41 20.08 -6.71
CA ILE A 704 26.00 18.78 -6.54
C ILE A 704 26.17 18.67 -5.04
N GLY A 705 25.26 17.95 -4.37
CA GLY A 705 25.27 17.74 -2.92
C GLY A 705 26.47 16.91 -2.46
N LEU A 706 27.68 17.44 -2.63
CA LEU A 706 28.91 17.01 -1.98
C LEU A 706 29.00 17.81 -0.68
N PRO A 707 28.95 17.16 0.50
CA PRO A 707 28.95 17.83 1.80
C PRO A 707 30.35 18.31 2.20
N PHE A 708 31.12 18.89 1.29
CA PHE A 708 32.38 19.54 1.61
C PHE A 708 32.53 20.83 0.79
N ILE A 709 32.63 21.93 1.54
CA ILE A 709 32.93 23.30 1.11
C ILE A 709 31.67 24.15 0.83
N ASN A 710 31.21 24.72 1.94
CA ASN A 710 30.38 25.92 2.11
C ASN A 710 28.88 25.79 1.82
N GLY A 711 28.11 26.08 2.88
CA GLY A 711 26.69 25.91 2.94
C GLY A 711 25.93 26.81 1.98
N PHE A 712 24.95 26.20 1.32
CA PHE A 712 23.75 26.89 0.88
C PHE A 712 22.60 26.45 1.80
N THR A 713 22.51 27.16 2.92
CA THR A 713 21.25 27.46 3.58
C THR A 713 20.39 28.34 2.67
N HIS A 714 19.08 28.08 2.68
CA HIS A 714 17.96 28.88 2.19
C HIS A 714 17.35 28.58 0.81
N GLN A 715 16.06 28.24 0.89
CA GLN A 715 14.97 28.42 -0.09
C GLN A 715 14.95 27.51 -1.33
N GLN A 716 14.22 26.39 -1.26
CA GLN A 716 12.85 26.23 -1.80
C GLN A 716 12.34 24.79 -1.61
#